data_AF-A0AAW7Y256-F1
#
_entry.id   AF-A0AAW7Y256-F1
#
_cell.length_a   1.000
_cell.length_b   1.000
_cell.length_c   1.000
_cell.angle_alpha   90.00
_cell.angle_beta   90.00
_cell.angle_gamma   90.00
#
_symmetry.space_group_name_H-M   'P 1'
#
loop_
_entity.id
_entity.type
_entity.pdbx_description
1 polymer ?
#
loop_
_entity_poly.entity_id
_entity_poly.type
_entity_poly.pdbx_seq_one_letter_code
_entity_poly.pdbx_strand_id
1 'polypeptide(L)'
;MSAFWELWAVIFTLIFFVLMVSVIVKYWRSNHQADKNHTIGSFDGIEEKDAPPPKLLFTSYAIAFVLSAGYLVLYPGLSEWQGLIDWQQSDDKLSSPRTSLDKQFSQINDTENGTELNKLAKIPEIVASGQILFQTHCAACHRNNAQGQKHFPNLIDQEWLYGGTDEAIIHSIAKGRNGAMPGWSEILRPDEVAKLSYYLASLNQRHTDVPEVKVALGKTLFTQYCASCHADGSVANPQLGVPELSDDIWLHGGSIEEIQHTINYGLNNLMPAFDEQLTENEILALGAYIRYTGFEEQQKLEKLEAKAIERGEYLAYAGDCVACHSAEGGEPFAGGLPFVTPFGTVYSTNITPHASEGIGEYDFDDFRDALVHGKGKNGYLYPAMPYTSYQHLTEQDMLDLWEYMQSITAVSRRNDDNSMMFPSNIRLGLLGWNIVFMDTDPIDYSVPNALKAQIADVEKWQQGKYWVAGLGHCSECHTPRNIAQALIAERIFQGNLIDGWNAPDITANELFIDGWDEATLTDFLHTGHSDKGTAFAGMADVVKNSLSLMTREDVESMSYYLLSGDTNNVISKDAVPLQPKGFDDASYQTPIYTTYRQTCGACHGDDGKGRPPIAPTLLNNGIIMHSDPFNTIAVTVRGLQPTYIDKDRNFMPMASFEDVLSDKNLAELITFVRSNLGDRHEPVTAEHVKEVRETLEAAGYAGGLHTTPDMYDRRDNTINIK
;
A
#
# COMPACT_ATOMS: atom_id res chain seq x y z
N MET A 1 -52.73 -4.61 25.35
CA MET A 1 -52.19 -4.13 26.65
C MET A 1 -53.13 -4.66 27.74
N SER A 2 -52.94 -4.37 29.04
CA SER A 2 -54.02 -4.65 30.00
C SER A 2 -55.11 -3.58 29.87
N ALA A 3 -56.38 -3.94 30.08
CA ALA A 3 -57.51 -3.00 30.04
C ALA A 3 -57.31 -1.71 30.88
N PHE A 4 -56.54 -1.78 31.96
CA PHE A 4 -56.16 -0.61 32.77
C PHE A 4 -55.32 0.41 31.98
N TRP A 5 -54.21 -0.03 31.37
CA TRP A 5 -53.30 0.83 30.60
C TRP A 5 -53.96 1.40 29.34
N GLU A 6 -54.86 0.61 28.75
CA GLU A 6 -55.68 0.97 27.61
C GLU A 6 -56.65 2.11 27.92
N LEU A 7 -57.39 1.97 29.02
CA LEU A 7 -58.29 3.01 29.51
C LEU A 7 -57.51 4.27 29.94
N TRP A 8 -56.37 4.08 30.60
CA TRP A 8 -55.48 5.16 31.01
C TRP A 8 -55.00 6.00 29.82
N ALA A 9 -54.48 5.36 28.77
CA ALA A 9 -53.96 6.04 27.59
C ALA A 9 -55.03 6.82 26.83
N VAL A 10 -56.24 6.26 26.70
CA VAL A 10 -57.38 6.95 26.06
C VAL A 10 -57.80 8.16 26.89
N ILE A 11 -57.95 8.01 28.20
CA ILE A 11 -58.39 9.09 29.09
C ILE A 11 -57.40 10.26 29.06
N PHE A 12 -56.10 10.00 29.21
CA PHE A 12 -55.11 11.08 29.23
C PHE A 12 -54.94 11.75 27.87
N THR A 13 -55.04 10.99 26.77
CA THR A 13 -55.03 11.56 25.42
C THR A 13 -56.23 12.50 25.23
N LEU A 14 -57.45 12.06 25.57
CA LEU A 14 -58.65 12.90 25.45
C LEU A 14 -58.59 14.14 26.36
N ILE A 15 -58.13 13.99 27.61
CA ILE A 15 -57.92 15.11 28.53
C ILE A 15 -56.92 16.10 27.95
N PHE A 16 -55.81 15.63 27.38
CA PHE A 16 -54.81 16.49 26.77
C PHE A 16 -55.38 17.30 25.60
N PHE A 17 -56.13 16.66 24.69
CA PHE A 17 -56.77 17.35 23.57
C PHE A 17 -57.76 18.42 24.05
N VAL A 18 -58.61 18.08 25.03
CA VAL A 18 -59.58 19.03 25.61
C VAL A 18 -58.88 20.19 26.31
N LEU A 19 -57.82 19.94 27.08
CA LEU A 19 -57.02 20.97 27.74
C LEU A 19 -56.36 21.89 26.72
N MET A 20 -55.71 21.34 25.69
CA MET A 20 -55.02 22.15 24.68
C MET A 20 -55.99 23.04 23.90
N VAL A 21 -57.12 22.49 23.45
CA VAL A 21 -58.16 23.29 22.78
C VAL A 21 -58.70 24.38 23.72
N SER A 22 -58.88 24.06 25.02
CA SER A 22 -59.34 25.04 26.01
C SER A 22 -58.33 26.16 26.26
N VAL A 23 -57.03 25.83 26.35
CA VAL A 23 -55.94 26.81 26.50
C VAL A 23 -55.90 27.74 25.29
N ILE A 24 -55.95 27.18 24.07
CA ILE A 24 -55.94 27.94 22.81
C ILE A 24 -57.15 28.88 22.76
N VAL A 25 -58.36 28.36 23.01
CA VAL A 25 -59.59 29.16 22.97
C VAL A 25 -59.58 30.24 24.06
N LYS A 26 -59.14 29.91 25.28
CA LYS A 26 -59.07 30.87 26.39
C LYS A 26 -58.08 31.99 26.08
N TYR A 27 -56.87 31.64 25.63
CA TYR A 27 -55.83 32.61 25.31
C TYR A 27 -56.26 33.52 24.15
N TRP A 28 -56.87 32.95 23.09
CA TRP A 28 -57.41 33.76 22.00
C TRP A 28 -58.51 34.71 22.48
N ARG A 29 -59.48 34.23 23.28
CA ARG A 29 -60.55 35.09 23.81
C ARG A 29 -60.02 36.23 24.67
N SER A 30 -59.01 35.97 25.50
CA SER A 30 -58.40 37.00 26.35
C SER A 30 -57.61 38.04 25.57
N ASN A 31 -56.88 37.63 24.51
CA ASN A 31 -55.82 38.47 23.92
C ASN A 31 -56.05 38.86 22.45
N HIS A 32 -57.17 38.47 21.82
CA HIS A 32 -57.46 38.81 20.41
C HIS A 32 -57.72 40.31 20.14
N GLN A 33 -57.93 41.12 21.18
CA GLN A 33 -58.11 42.57 21.12
C GLN A 33 -56.96 43.35 21.79
N ALA A 34 -55.86 42.67 22.08
CA ALA A 34 -54.67 43.27 22.69
C ALA A 34 -54.09 44.40 21.82
N ASP A 35 -53.61 45.47 22.45
CA ASP A 35 -53.06 46.64 21.75
C ASP A 35 -51.54 46.50 21.58
N LYS A 36 -51.09 46.24 20.35
CA LYS A 36 -49.67 46.11 20.00
C LYS A 36 -48.80 47.34 20.34
N ASN A 37 -49.41 48.48 20.64
CA ASN A 37 -48.72 49.70 21.04
C ASN A 37 -48.69 49.90 22.57
N HIS A 38 -49.34 49.02 23.34
CA HIS A 38 -49.32 49.02 24.79
C HIS A 38 -48.19 48.10 25.30
N THR A 39 -47.42 48.57 26.28
CA THR A 39 -46.37 47.79 26.95
C THR A 39 -46.91 47.28 28.28
N ILE A 40 -46.89 45.96 28.48
CA ILE A 40 -47.42 45.29 29.68
C ILE A 40 -46.42 45.38 30.84
N GLY A 41 -45.12 45.36 30.52
CA GLY A 41 -44.04 45.48 31.50
C GLY A 41 -42.69 45.66 30.82
N SER A 42 -41.70 46.13 31.58
CA SER A 42 -40.30 46.16 31.14
C SER A 42 -39.40 45.47 32.14
N PHE A 43 -38.42 44.73 31.62
CA PHE A 43 -37.42 44.04 32.41
C PHE A 43 -36.09 44.09 31.67
N ASP A 44 -35.04 44.56 32.34
CA ASP A 44 -33.67 44.64 31.81
C ASP A 44 -33.56 45.30 30.42
N GLY A 45 -34.27 46.42 30.24
CA GLY A 45 -34.27 47.18 28.98
C GLY A 45 -35.11 46.56 27.85
N ILE A 46 -35.75 45.40 28.07
CA ILE A 46 -36.67 44.76 27.12
C ILE A 46 -38.11 45.09 27.52
N GLU A 47 -38.89 45.58 26.57
CA GLU A 47 -40.31 45.90 26.74
C GLU A 47 -41.19 44.78 26.16
N GLU A 48 -42.06 44.21 26.99
CA GLU A 48 -43.05 43.23 26.54
C GLU A 48 -44.32 43.95 26.08
N LYS A 49 -44.61 43.85 24.77
CA LYS A 49 -45.77 44.47 24.16
C LYS A 49 -47.02 43.58 24.30
N ASP A 50 -48.16 44.21 24.49
CA ASP A 50 -49.49 43.60 24.45
C ASP A 50 -49.92 43.34 22.99
N ALA A 51 -49.07 42.66 22.23
CA ALA A 51 -49.36 42.36 20.85
C ALA A 51 -50.41 41.23 20.77
N PRO A 52 -51.46 41.38 19.94
CA PRO A 52 -52.39 40.29 19.71
C PRO A 52 -51.64 39.15 19.01
N PRO A 53 -51.91 37.89 19.38
CA PRO A 53 -51.19 36.77 18.81
C PRO A 53 -51.42 36.67 17.29
N PRO A 54 -50.42 36.22 16.51
CA PRO A 54 -50.57 36.04 15.08
C PRO A 54 -51.74 35.09 14.77
N LYS A 55 -52.70 35.54 13.97
CA LYS A 55 -53.86 34.70 13.55
C LYS A 55 -53.41 33.39 12.90
N LEU A 56 -52.33 33.44 12.13
CA LEU A 56 -51.73 32.29 11.45
C LEU A 56 -51.34 31.17 12.43
N LEU A 57 -50.79 31.53 13.59
CA LEU A 57 -50.36 30.59 14.63
C LEU A 57 -51.57 29.86 15.25
N PHE A 58 -52.66 30.58 15.50
CA PHE A 58 -53.88 29.97 16.03
C PHE A 58 -54.56 29.08 15.00
N THR A 59 -54.60 29.50 13.73
CA THR A 59 -55.15 28.67 12.65
C THR A 59 -54.30 27.42 12.41
N SER A 60 -52.96 27.50 12.50
CA SER A 60 -52.10 26.33 12.32
C SER A 60 -52.26 25.34 13.49
N TYR A 61 -52.35 25.80 14.73
CA TYR A 61 -52.67 24.93 15.86
C TYR A 61 -54.03 24.26 15.69
N ALA A 62 -55.08 25.01 15.31
CA ALA A 62 -56.40 24.43 15.09
C ALA A 62 -56.38 23.35 14.00
N ILE A 63 -55.71 23.61 12.87
CA ILE A 63 -55.55 22.64 11.78
C ILE A 63 -54.78 21.40 12.27
N ALA A 64 -53.68 21.57 13.01
CA ALA A 64 -52.89 20.46 13.53
C ALA A 64 -53.68 19.58 14.49
N PHE A 65 -54.47 20.16 15.40
CA PHE A 65 -55.34 19.41 16.31
C PHE A 65 -56.46 18.67 15.56
N VAL A 66 -57.06 19.29 14.54
CA VAL A 66 -58.07 18.64 13.68
C VAL A 66 -57.45 17.48 12.90
N LEU A 67 -56.27 17.67 12.32
CA LEU A 67 -55.55 16.60 11.61
C LEU A 67 -55.16 15.47 12.57
N SER A 68 -54.69 15.78 13.77
CA SER A 68 -54.30 14.77 14.77
C SER A 68 -55.51 13.99 15.29
N ALA A 69 -56.63 14.67 15.54
CA ALA A 69 -57.89 14.01 15.89
C ALA A 69 -58.41 13.14 14.74
N GLY A 70 -58.36 13.66 13.50
CA GLY A 70 -58.68 12.90 12.30
C GLY A 70 -57.77 11.67 12.14
N TYR A 71 -56.49 11.81 12.41
CA TYR A 71 -55.53 10.70 12.37
C TYR A 71 -55.88 9.61 13.39
N LEU A 72 -56.17 9.97 14.65
CA LEU A 72 -56.58 9.01 15.68
C LEU A 72 -57.94 8.35 15.41
N VAL A 73 -58.79 8.97 14.59
CA VAL A 73 -60.04 8.35 14.11
C VAL A 73 -59.76 7.39 12.95
N LEU A 74 -58.87 7.77 12.03
CA LEU A 74 -58.59 6.99 10.82
C LEU A 74 -57.64 5.80 11.07
N TYR A 75 -56.66 5.95 11.95
CA TYR A 75 -55.60 4.99 12.22
C TYR A 75 -55.64 4.48 13.66
N PRO A 76 -55.03 3.32 13.94
CA PRO A 76 -54.86 2.84 15.30
C PRO A 76 -54.00 3.81 16.12
N GLY A 77 -54.43 4.08 17.36
CA GLY A 77 -53.76 5.04 18.24
C GLY A 77 -54.48 5.30 19.57
N LEU A 78 -55.77 4.98 19.65
CA LEU A 78 -56.56 5.04 20.89
C LEU A 78 -56.90 3.62 21.38
N SER A 79 -55.93 2.95 22.01
CA SER A 79 -56.13 1.60 22.57
C SER A 79 -56.62 0.58 21.52
N GLU A 80 -57.67 -0.20 21.79
CA GLU A 80 -58.30 -1.19 20.92
C GLU A 80 -58.98 -0.57 19.68
N TRP A 81 -59.06 0.76 19.56
CA TRP A 81 -59.55 1.41 18.36
C TRP A 81 -58.61 1.16 17.18
N GLN A 82 -59.06 0.34 16.22
CA GLN A 82 -58.29 -0.04 15.03
C GLN A 82 -58.25 1.03 13.94
N GLY A 83 -58.94 2.17 14.13
CA GLY A 83 -59.13 3.15 13.08
C GLY A 83 -60.26 2.78 12.12
N LEU A 84 -60.69 3.75 11.31
CA LEU A 84 -61.67 3.51 10.23
C LEU A 84 -61.03 2.90 8.97
N ILE A 85 -59.70 2.95 8.84
CA ILE A 85 -58.98 2.50 7.65
C ILE A 85 -58.53 1.02 7.77
N ASP A 86 -58.77 0.36 8.90
CA ASP A 86 -58.39 -1.05 9.16
C ASP A 86 -56.92 -1.33 8.77
N TRP A 87 -56.05 -0.36 9.07
CA TRP A 87 -54.62 -0.41 8.72
C TRP A 87 -53.84 -1.14 9.80
N GLN A 88 -52.99 -2.09 9.42
CA GLN A 88 -51.99 -2.70 10.29
C GLN A 88 -50.58 -2.43 9.78
N GLN A 89 -49.62 -2.28 10.69
CA GLN A 89 -48.21 -2.07 10.33
C GLN A 89 -47.62 -3.23 9.51
N SER A 90 -48.18 -4.44 9.64
CA SER A 90 -47.82 -5.61 8.83
C SER A 90 -48.23 -5.50 7.36
N ASP A 91 -49.15 -4.60 7.01
CA ASP A 91 -49.66 -4.43 5.64
C ASP A 91 -48.83 -3.42 4.82
N ASP A 92 -47.88 -2.73 5.46
CA ASP A 92 -46.99 -1.80 4.77
C ASP A 92 -46.07 -2.55 3.79
N LYS A 93 -46.03 -2.11 2.53
CA LYS A 93 -45.19 -2.70 1.46
C LYS A 93 -43.68 -2.73 1.77
N LEU A 94 -43.24 -2.03 2.82
CA LEU A 94 -41.87 -2.02 3.31
C LEU A 94 -41.58 -3.16 4.32
N SER A 95 -42.62 -3.77 4.90
CA SER A 95 -42.48 -4.87 5.88
C SER A 95 -42.68 -6.26 5.29
N SER A 96 -43.10 -6.39 4.01
CA SER A 96 -43.27 -7.67 3.31
C SER A 96 -42.83 -7.60 1.83
N PRO A 97 -41.81 -8.35 1.38
CA PRO A 97 -41.51 -8.46 -0.05
C PRO A 97 -42.72 -9.03 -0.83
N ARG A 98 -42.89 -8.61 -2.10
CA ARG A 98 -44.10 -8.92 -2.92
C ARG A 98 -44.35 -10.42 -3.17
N THR A 99 -43.37 -11.28 -2.92
CA THR A 99 -43.45 -12.76 -2.92
C THR A 99 -42.47 -13.31 -1.88
N SER A 100 -42.92 -14.21 -1.00
CA SER A 100 -42.01 -14.95 -0.11
C SER A 100 -41.00 -15.76 -0.94
N LEU A 101 -39.78 -15.95 -0.44
CA LEU A 101 -38.74 -16.71 -1.13
C LEU A 101 -39.23 -18.12 -1.51
N ASP A 102 -40.01 -18.76 -0.65
CA ASP A 102 -40.68 -20.03 -0.92
C ASP A 102 -41.57 -20.00 -2.16
N LYS A 103 -42.26 -18.88 -2.40
CA LYS A 103 -43.08 -18.71 -3.59
C LYS A 103 -42.21 -18.58 -4.84
N GLN A 104 -41.06 -17.90 -4.74
CA GLN A 104 -40.10 -17.81 -5.86
C GLN A 104 -39.56 -19.21 -6.21
N PHE A 105 -39.10 -19.99 -5.23
CA PHE A 105 -38.66 -21.37 -5.44
C PHE A 105 -39.77 -22.29 -5.95
N SER A 106 -41.02 -22.14 -5.47
CA SER A 106 -42.15 -22.93 -5.95
C SER A 106 -42.48 -22.72 -7.43
N GLN A 107 -42.14 -21.56 -7.98
CA GLN A 107 -42.35 -21.23 -9.40
C GLN A 107 -41.24 -21.79 -10.30
N ILE A 108 -40.09 -22.14 -9.73
CA ILE A 108 -38.92 -22.66 -10.44
C ILE A 108 -38.98 -24.19 -10.56
N ASN A 109 -39.57 -24.86 -9.56
CA ASN A 109 -39.66 -26.33 -9.46
C ASN A 109 -40.41 -27.03 -10.62
N ASP A 110 -41.19 -26.31 -11.44
CA ASP A 110 -41.99 -26.91 -12.52
C ASP A 110 -41.34 -26.90 -13.90
N THR A 111 -40.19 -26.23 -14.11
CA THR A 111 -39.59 -26.13 -15.46
C THR A 111 -38.17 -26.66 -15.64
N GLU A 112 -37.25 -26.62 -14.68
CA GLU A 112 -35.92 -27.25 -14.83
C GLU A 112 -35.34 -27.67 -13.46
N ASN A 113 -35.39 -28.96 -13.16
CA ASN A 113 -34.99 -29.55 -11.87
C ASN A 113 -33.50 -29.34 -11.52
N GLY A 114 -33.22 -28.72 -10.37
CA GLY A 114 -31.96 -28.90 -9.62
C GLY A 114 -31.71 -27.85 -8.53
N THR A 115 -31.28 -28.29 -7.34
CA THR A 115 -30.74 -27.45 -6.24
C THR A 115 -29.31 -26.98 -6.50
N GLU A 116 -28.88 -26.98 -7.76
CA GLU A 116 -27.54 -26.59 -8.18
C GLU A 116 -27.43 -25.06 -8.15
N LEU A 117 -26.51 -24.54 -7.35
CA LEU A 117 -26.30 -23.11 -7.17
C LEU A 117 -25.99 -22.42 -8.50
N ASN A 118 -25.28 -23.11 -9.41
CA ASN A 118 -24.96 -22.60 -10.75
C ASN A 118 -26.20 -22.30 -11.62
N LYS A 119 -27.30 -23.03 -11.42
CA LYS A 119 -28.57 -22.77 -12.12
C LYS A 119 -29.30 -21.61 -11.45
N LEU A 120 -29.37 -21.63 -10.12
CA LEU A 120 -30.02 -20.58 -9.32
C LEU A 120 -29.35 -19.21 -9.50
N ALA A 121 -28.03 -19.17 -9.66
CA ALA A 121 -27.26 -17.96 -9.95
C ALA A 121 -27.67 -17.26 -11.25
N LYS A 122 -28.40 -17.93 -12.15
CA LYS A 122 -28.91 -17.35 -13.41
C LYS A 122 -30.31 -16.78 -13.29
N ILE A 123 -30.95 -16.88 -12.11
CA ILE A 123 -32.32 -16.42 -11.86
C ILE A 123 -32.26 -15.09 -11.09
N PRO A 124 -32.53 -13.94 -11.73
CA PRO A 124 -32.33 -12.63 -11.13
C PRO A 124 -33.10 -12.42 -9.82
N GLU A 125 -34.31 -12.97 -9.70
CA GLU A 125 -35.14 -12.84 -8.49
C GLU A 125 -34.52 -13.57 -7.28
N ILE A 126 -33.92 -14.74 -7.50
CA ILE A 126 -33.24 -15.53 -6.47
C ILE A 126 -31.94 -14.85 -6.07
N VAL A 127 -31.14 -14.38 -7.04
CA VAL A 127 -29.89 -13.65 -6.78
C VAL A 127 -30.16 -12.37 -5.99
N ALA A 128 -31.19 -11.59 -6.37
CA ALA A 128 -31.55 -10.37 -5.65
C ALA A 128 -31.98 -10.65 -4.21
N SER A 129 -32.73 -11.73 -3.98
CA SER A 129 -33.11 -12.16 -2.63
C SER A 129 -31.89 -12.61 -1.82
N GLY A 130 -30.99 -13.39 -2.46
CA GLY A 130 -29.72 -13.82 -1.89
C GLY A 130 -28.81 -12.66 -1.50
N GLN A 131 -28.73 -11.62 -2.34
CA GLN A 131 -27.95 -10.42 -2.05
C GLN A 131 -28.43 -9.69 -0.78
N ILE A 132 -29.75 -9.57 -0.60
CA ILE A 132 -30.34 -8.93 0.61
C ILE A 132 -30.02 -9.77 1.86
N LEU A 133 -30.15 -11.09 1.76
CA LEU A 133 -29.76 -12.01 2.84
C LEU A 133 -28.26 -11.89 3.15
N PHE A 134 -27.43 -11.79 2.11
CA PHE A 134 -25.98 -11.69 2.27
C PHE A 134 -25.58 -10.40 2.98
N GLN A 135 -26.19 -9.26 2.60
CA GLN A 135 -25.97 -7.97 3.26
C GLN A 135 -26.37 -7.97 4.74
N THR A 136 -27.42 -8.71 5.09
CA THR A 136 -27.95 -8.74 6.46
C THR A 136 -27.23 -9.76 7.35
N HIS A 137 -26.76 -10.88 6.81
CA HIS A 137 -26.20 -11.99 7.59
C HIS A 137 -24.70 -12.22 7.41
N CYS A 138 -24.13 -11.88 6.24
CA CYS A 138 -22.76 -12.30 5.87
C CYS A 138 -21.79 -11.12 5.71
N ALA A 139 -22.28 -9.95 5.28
CA ALA A 139 -21.43 -8.84 4.84
C ALA A 139 -20.59 -8.19 5.94
N ALA A 140 -20.97 -8.32 7.21
CA ALA A 140 -20.16 -7.84 8.32
C ALA A 140 -18.76 -8.52 8.36
N CYS A 141 -18.71 -9.78 7.92
CA CYS A 141 -17.49 -10.57 7.85
C CYS A 141 -16.90 -10.55 6.43
N HIS A 142 -17.73 -10.77 5.40
CA HIS A 142 -17.27 -10.98 4.03
C HIS A 142 -17.39 -9.76 3.10
N ARG A 143 -17.67 -8.57 3.63
CA ARG A 143 -18.01 -7.33 2.90
C ARG A 143 -19.27 -7.48 2.05
N ASN A 144 -19.82 -6.36 1.57
CA ASN A 144 -21.09 -6.37 0.81
C ASN A 144 -20.96 -7.03 -0.57
N ASN A 145 -19.75 -7.06 -1.13
CA ASN A 145 -19.43 -7.63 -2.43
C ASN A 145 -18.83 -9.04 -2.33
N ALA A 146 -18.82 -9.64 -1.14
CA ALA A 146 -18.29 -10.97 -0.88
C ALA A 146 -16.77 -11.15 -1.09
N GLN A 147 -15.98 -10.07 -1.26
CA GLN A 147 -14.52 -10.15 -1.41
C GLN A 147 -13.77 -10.41 -0.10
N GLY A 148 -14.45 -10.47 1.04
CA GLY A 148 -13.79 -10.70 2.31
C GLY A 148 -13.10 -9.46 2.88
N GLN A 149 -12.40 -9.67 3.98
CA GLN A 149 -11.53 -8.68 4.63
C GLN A 149 -10.46 -9.46 5.41
N LYS A 150 -9.44 -8.82 5.96
CA LYS A 150 -8.48 -9.52 6.85
C LYS A 150 -9.21 -10.41 7.88
N HIS A 151 -8.79 -11.68 7.94
CA HIS A 151 -9.34 -12.81 8.70
C HIS A 151 -10.58 -13.51 8.12
N PHE A 152 -11.16 -13.00 7.03
CA PHE A 152 -12.37 -13.54 6.43
C PHE A 152 -12.17 -13.75 4.92
N PRO A 153 -12.43 -14.96 4.41
CA PRO A 153 -12.12 -15.29 3.01
C PRO A 153 -12.92 -14.46 2.02
N ASN A 154 -12.28 -14.20 0.89
CA ASN A 154 -12.93 -13.84 -0.35
C ASN A 154 -13.76 -15.05 -0.82
N LEU A 155 -15.03 -14.82 -1.13
CA LEU A 155 -15.98 -15.86 -1.51
C LEU A 155 -16.25 -15.88 -3.02
N ILE A 156 -15.62 -14.98 -3.78
CA ILE A 156 -15.85 -14.78 -5.21
C ILE A 156 -14.60 -15.04 -6.06
N ASP A 157 -13.48 -15.35 -5.42
CA ASP A 157 -12.32 -15.90 -6.10
C ASP A 157 -12.46 -17.43 -6.31
N GLN A 158 -11.40 -18.02 -6.86
CA GLN A 158 -11.36 -19.45 -7.14
C GLN A 158 -10.73 -20.27 -6.01
N GLU A 159 -10.33 -19.64 -4.89
CA GLU A 159 -9.63 -20.32 -3.81
C GLU A 159 -10.56 -20.65 -2.64
N TRP A 160 -10.66 -21.93 -2.32
CA TRP A 160 -11.63 -22.43 -1.35
C TRP A 160 -10.99 -23.29 -0.27
N LEU A 161 -10.90 -22.74 0.95
CA LEU A 161 -10.39 -23.46 2.14
C LEU A 161 -11.10 -24.79 2.40
N TYR A 162 -12.40 -24.88 2.12
CA TYR A 162 -13.21 -26.06 2.40
C TYR A 162 -13.89 -26.65 1.15
N GLY A 163 -13.37 -26.31 -0.03
CA GLY A 163 -13.88 -26.73 -1.33
C GLY A 163 -14.96 -25.81 -1.89
N GLY A 164 -14.91 -25.57 -3.20
CA GLY A 164 -15.80 -24.65 -3.92
C GLY A 164 -16.93 -25.35 -4.69
N THR A 165 -17.32 -26.58 -4.34
CA THR A 165 -18.50 -27.24 -4.95
C THR A 165 -19.79 -26.70 -4.35
N ASP A 166 -20.92 -26.87 -5.03
CA ASP A 166 -22.22 -26.40 -4.54
C ASP A 166 -22.55 -27.00 -3.16
N GLU A 167 -22.27 -28.29 -2.97
CA GLU A 167 -22.45 -28.98 -1.69
C GLU A 167 -21.54 -28.43 -0.60
N ALA A 168 -20.28 -28.11 -0.93
CA ALA A 168 -19.31 -27.59 0.02
C ALA A 168 -19.67 -26.16 0.47
N ILE A 169 -20.15 -25.33 -0.45
CA ILE A 169 -20.65 -23.97 -0.16
C ILE A 169 -21.89 -24.06 0.73
N ILE A 170 -22.90 -24.85 0.33
CA ILE A 170 -24.13 -25.04 1.12
C ILE A 170 -23.80 -25.59 2.51
N HIS A 171 -22.90 -26.58 2.60
CA HIS A 171 -22.48 -27.14 3.89
C HIS A 171 -21.82 -26.09 4.76
N SER A 172 -20.95 -25.25 4.20
CA SER A 172 -20.27 -24.19 4.94
C SER A 172 -21.28 -23.19 5.51
N ILE A 173 -22.27 -22.76 4.71
CA ILE A 173 -23.33 -21.84 5.18
C ILE A 173 -24.21 -22.50 6.24
N ALA A 174 -24.71 -23.71 5.95
CA ALA A 174 -25.67 -24.39 6.81
C ALA A 174 -25.05 -24.84 8.14
N LYS A 175 -23.89 -25.50 8.09
CA LYS A 175 -23.27 -26.19 9.25
C LYS A 175 -22.10 -25.44 9.87
N GLY A 176 -21.67 -24.34 9.26
CA GLY A 176 -20.49 -23.61 9.68
C GLY A 176 -19.19 -24.34 9.35
N ARG A 177 -18.07 -23.71 9.67
CA ARG A 177 -16.71 -24.27 9.56
C ARG A 177 -15.88 -23.86 10.77
N ASN A 178 -14.94 -24.72 11.15
CA ASN A 178 -13.99 -24.45 12.21
C ASN A 178 -12.59 -24.88 11.75
N GLY A 179 -11.70 -23.91 11.60
CA GLY A 179 -10.31 -24.13 11.23
C GLY A 179 -9.41 -23.82 12.40
N ALA A 180 -8.51 -24.74 12.75
CA ALA A 180 -7.61 -24.57 13.88
C ALA A 180 -6.16 -24.83 13.47
N MET A 181 -5.27 -23.92 13.83
CA MET A 181 -3.83 -24.07 13.75
C MET A 181 -3.26 -23.93 15.17
N PRO A 182 -2.48 -24.89 15.69
CA PRO A 182 -1.86 -24.74 17.00
C PRO A 182 -0.79 -23.65 16.99
N GLY A 183 -0.61 -22.97 18.12
CA GLY A 183 0.53 -22.09 18.36
C GLY A 183 1.79 -22.86 18.76
N TRP A 184 2.94 -22.41 18.29
CA TRP A 184 4.23 -23.11 18.42
C TRP A 184 5.26 -22.38 19.29
N SER A 185 4.89 -21.26 19.92
CA SER A 185 5.80 -20.44 20.75
C SER A 185 6.48 -21.17 21.91
N GLU A 186 5.85 -22.23 22.44
CA GLU A 186 6.41 -23.06 23.52
C GLU A 186 7.37 -24.15 23.00
N ILE A 187 7.39 -24.41 21.69
CA ILE A 187 8.14 -25.51 21.06
C ILE A 187 9.31 -24.96 20.22
N LEU A 188 9.07 -23.91 19.45
CA LEU A 188 10.04 -23.32 18.54
C LEU A 188 10.70 -22.11 19.19
N ARG A 189 12.01 -21.98 19.01
CA ARG A 189 12.72 -20.76 19.42
C ARG A 189 12.38 -19.60 18.47
N PRO A 190 12.49 -18.33 18.90
CA PRO A 190 12.27 -17.17 18.03
C PRO A 190 13.10 -17.22 16.74
N ASP A 191 14.34 -17.71 16.81
CA ASP A 191 15.19 -17.86 15.63
C ASP A 191 14.70 -18.91 14.64
N GLU A 192 13.99 -19.94 15.09
CA GLU A 192 13.41 -21.00 14.26
C GLU A 192 12.12 -20.51 13.59
N VAL A 193 11.29 -19.77 14.34
CA VAL A 193 10.07 -19.12 13.83
C VAL A 193 10.40 -18.12 12.72
N ALA A 194 11.44 -17.30 12.89
CA ALA A 194 11.91 -16.39 11.83
C ALA A 194 12.38 -17.14 10.56
N LYS A 195 13.08 -18.27 10.70
CA LYS A 195 13.49 -19.07 9.53
C LYS A 195 12.29 -19.68 8.81
N LEU A 196 11.27 -20.12 9.54
CA LEU A 196 10.01 -20.60 8.95
C LEU A 196 9.31 -19.50 8.16
N SER A 197 9.21 -18.27 8.70
CA SER A 197 8.59 -17.16 7.97
C SER A 197 9.32 -16.83 6.68
N TYR A 198 10.67 -16.87 6.67
CA TYR A 198 11.43 -16.66 5.44
C TYR A 198 11.20 -17.76 4.40
N TYR A 199 11.07 -19.01 4.83
CA TYR A 199 10.71 -20.11 3.92
C TYR A 199 9.33 -19.90 3.32
N LEU A 200 8.33 -19.55 4.14
CA LEU A 200 6.97 -19.32 3.67
C LEU A 200 6.88 -18.13 2.70
N ALA A 201 7.55 -17.02 3.00
CA ALA A 201 7.67 -15.90 2.07
C ALA A 201 8.32 -16.32 0.73
N SER A 202 9.35 -17.18 0.78
CA SER A 202 10.03 -17.66 -0.42
C SER A 202 9.17 -18.54 -1.34
N LEU A 203 8.09 -19.16 -0.83
CA LEU A 203 7.18 -19.98 -1.65
C LEU A 203 6.48 -19.15 -2.73
N ASN A 204 6.26 -17.87 -2.45
CA ASN A 204 5.60 -16.90 -3.33
C ASN A 204 6.59 -15.91 -3.96
N GLN A 205 7.89 -16.21 -3.93
CA GLN A 205 8.92 -15.28 -4.38
C GLN A 205 8.84 -13.90 -3.70
N ARG A 206 8.26 -13.83 -2.48
CA ARG A 206 8.14 -12.57 -1.75
C ARG A 206 9.52 -12.07 -1.35
N HIS A 207 9.71 -10.77 -1.53
CA HIS A 207 10.99 -10.14 -1.28
C HIS A 207 11.39 -10.26 0.20
N THR A 208 12.55 -10.87 0.44
CA THR A 208 13.18 -10.92 1.76
C THR A 208 14.68 -10.69 1.62
N ASP A 209 15.29 -10.02 2.60
CA ASP A 209 16.73 -9.73 2.64
C ASP A 209 17.47 -10.72 3.52
N VAL A 210 17.34 -12.00 3.18
CA VAL A 210 17.95 -13.08 3.95
C VAL A 210 18.76 -14.03 3.08
N PRO A 211 19.86 -14.59 3.61
CA PRO A 211 20.66 -15.54 2.86
C PRO A 211 19.87 -16.84 2.66
N GLU A 212 20.06 -17.48 1.50
CA GLU A 212 19.38 -18.72 1.11
C GLU A 212 19.52 -19.84 2.16
N VAL A 213 20.62 -19.88 2.90
CA VAL A 213 20.81 -20.84 4.00
C VAL A 213 19.73 -20.72 5.08
N LYS A 214 19.23 -19.50 5.39
CA LYS A 214 18.14 -19.32 6.35
C LYS A 214 16.83 -19.87 5.79
N VAL A 215 16.56 -19.67 4.51
CA VAL A 215 15.40 -20.24 3.80
C VAL A 215 15.46 -21.77 3.79
N ALA A 216 16.62 -22.36 3.47
CA ALA A 216 16.82 -23.81 3.46
C ALA A 216 16.66 -24.45 4.86
N LEU A 217 17.16 -23.78 5.90
CA LEU A 217 16.93 -24.19 7.29
C LEU A 217 15.44 -24.07 7.65
N GLY A 218 14.77 -23.01 7.21
CA GLY A 218 13.31 -22.83 7.34
C GLY A 218 12.54 -23.99 6.70
N LYS A 219 12.89 -24.40 5.49
CA LYS A 219 12.30 -25.57 4.81
C LYS A 219 12.46 -26.86 5.62
N THR A 220 13.62 -27.04 6.23
CA THR A 220 13.89 -28.22 7.08
C THR A 220 12.99 -28.22 8.31
N LEU A 221 12.85 -27.08 8.98
CA LEU A 221 11.94 -26.91 10.12
C LEU A 221 10.48 -27.12 9.68
N PHE A 222 10.08 -26.58 8.53
CA PHE A 222 8.72 -26.72 8.02
C PHE A 222 8.37 -28.19 7.76
N THR A 223 9.30 -28.92 7.15
CA THR A 223 9.16 -30.37 6.93
C THR A 223 9.01 -31.15 8.24
N GLN A 224 9.67 -30.70 9.31
CA GLN A 224 9.64 -31.35 10.61
C GLN A 224 8.35 -31.08 11.39
N TYR A 225 7.82 -29.86 11.35
CA TYR A 225 6.74 -29.41 12.25
C TYR A 225 5.41 -29.12 11.56
N CYS A 226 5.43 -28.66 10.30
CA CYS A 226 4.26 -28.11 9.61
C CYS A 226 3.70 -29.07 8.54
N ALA A 227 4.58 -29.86 7.93
CA ALA A 227 4.26 -30.65 6.74
C ALA A 227 3.20 -31.74 6.94
N SER A 228 2.94 -32.17 8.18
CA SER A 228 1.87 -33.12 8.47
C SER A 228 0.47 -32.58 8.13
N CYS A 229 0.30 -31.25 8.17
CA CYS A 229 -0.96 -30.59 7.84
C CYS A 229 -0.87 -29.87 6.49
N HIS A 230 0.25 -29.19 6.21
CA HIS A 230 0.43 -28.32 5.05
C HIS A 230 1.19 -28.95 3.87
N ALA A 231 1.53 -30.25 3.94
CA ALA A 231 2.40 -30.91 2.95
C ALA A 231 3.74 -30.17 2.80
N ASP A 232 4.15 -29.78 1.60
CA ASP A 232 5.33 -28.92 1.36
C ASP A 232 5.00 -27.41 1.33
N GLY A 233 3.72 -27.07 1.54
CA GLY A 233 3.18 -25.73 1.47
C GLY A 233 2.41 -25.45 0.18
N SER A 234 2.48 -26.30 -0.84
CA SER A 234 1.90 -26.01 -2.15
C SER A 234 0.59 -26.73 -2.47
N VAL A 235 -0.06 -27.29 -1.46
CA VAL A 235 -1.29 -28.05 -1.63
C VAL A 235 -2.24 -27.74 -0.50
N ALA A 236 -3.41 -27.21 -0.82
CA ALA A 236 -4.51 -27.05 0.13
C ALA A 236 -5.08 -28.40 0.59
N ASN A 237 -5.65 -28.45 1.80
CA ASN A 237 -6.42 -29.59 2.30
C ASN A 237 -7.85 -29.16 2.65
N PRO A 238 -8.79 -29.24 1.68
CA PRO A 238 -10.17 -28.83 1.87
C PRO A 238 -10.94 -29.59 2.96
N GLN A 239 -10.53 -30.81 3.28
CA GLN A 239 -11.19 -31.61 4.31
C GLN A 239 -10.90 -31.07 5.72
N LEU A 240 -9.74 -30.45 5.90
CA LEU A 240 -9.29 -29.89 7.18
C LEU A 240 -9.33 -28.37 7.23
N GLY A 241 -9.63 -27.69 6.13
CA GLY A 241 -9.61 -26.22 6.07
C GLY A 241 -8.20 -25.63 6.00
N VAL A 242 -7.21 -26.41 5.56
CA VAL A 242 -5.82 -25.97 5.49
C VAL A 242 -5.58 -25.28 4.15
N PRO A 243 -5.10 -24.02 4.14
CA PRO A 243 -4.83 -23.28 2.91
C PRO A 243 -3.59 -23.81 2.19
N GLU A 244 -3.50 -23.49 0.90
CA GLU A 244 -2.23 -23.45 0.19
C GLU A 244 -1.40 -22.28 0.74
N LEU A 245 -0.10 -22.48 0.95
CA LEU A 245 0.81 -21.45 1.47
C LEU A 245 1.72 -20.87 0.39
N SER A 246 1.71 -21.44 -0.82
CA SER A 246 2.41 -20.95 -2.01
C SER A 246 1.51 -20.14 -2.95
N ASP A 247 0.41 -19.58 -2.43
CA ASP A 247 -0.37 -18.56 -3.11
C ASP A 247 -0.24 -17.19 -2.42
N ASP A 248 -0.77 -16.15 -3.05
CA ASP A 248 -0.86 -14.79 -2.49
C ASP A 248 -2.16 -14.51 -1.72
N ILE A 249 -2.92 -15.55 -1.35
CA ILE A 249 -4.22 -15.44 -0.70
C ILE A 249 -4.09 -15.75 0.79
N TRP A 250 -3.67 -14.73 1.55
CA TRP A 250 -3.41 -14.86 2.99
C TRP A 250 -4.48 -14.15 3.82
N LEU A 251 -5.27 -14.93 4.58
CA LEU A 251 -6.33 -14.36 5.44
C LEU A 251 -5.77 -13.62 6.66
N HIS A 252 -4.61 -14.04 7.17
CA HIS A 252 -4.06 -13.50 8.42
C HIS A 252 -2.90 -12.54 8.21
N GLY A 253 -2.68 -12.11 6.96
CA GLY A 253 -1.56 -11.28 6.54
C GLY A 253 -0.32 -12.12 6.22
N GLY A 254 0.40 -11.70 5.19
CA GLY A 254 1.52 -12.42 4.60
C GLY A 254 2.89 -11.84 4.94
N SER A 255 2.97 -10.71 5.67
CA SER A 255 4.26 -10.14 6.08
C SER A 255 5.02 -11.07 7.02
N ILE A 256 6.34 -10.91 7.08
CA ILE A 256 7.19 -11.73 7.95
C ILE A 256 6.69 -11.70 9.39
N GLU A 257 6.31 -10.53 9.92
CA GLU A 257 5.82 -10.41 11.29
C GLU A 257 4.48 -11.11 11.49
N GLU A 258 3.55 -10.98 10.54
CA GLU A 258 2.22 -11.61 10.61
C GLU A 258 2.31 -13.14 10.53
N ILE A 259 3.22 -13.66 9.69
CA ILE A 259 3.52 -15.09 9.62
C ILE A 259 4.09 -15.58 10.95
N GLN A 260 5.06 -14.86 11.53
CA GLN A 260 5.64 -15.23 12.83
C GLN A 260 4.58 -15.19 13.94
N HIS A 261 3.71 -14.18 13.96
CA HIS A 261 2.59 -14.09 14.89
C HIS A 261 1.67 -15.30 14.77
N THR A 262 1.28 -15.65 13.54
CA THR A 262 0.44 -16.81 13.25
C THR A 262 1.07 -18.12 13.72
N ILE A 263 2.38 -18.32 13.49
CA ILE A 263 3.10 -19.51 13.96
C ILE A 263 3.17 -19.54 15.50
N ASN A 264 3.43 -18.41 16.14
CA ASN A 264 3.61 -18.34 17.59
C ASN A 264 2.31 -18.64 18.36
N TYR A 265 1.20 -18.07 17.91
CA TYR A 265 -0.07 -18.07 18.66
C TYR A 265 -1.13 -18.99 18.06
N GLY A 266 -0.96 -19.43 16.82
CA GLY A 266 -1.93 -20.28 16.13
C GLY A 266 -3.17 -19.50 15.69
N LEU A 267 -4.16 -20.24 15.19
CA LEU A 267 -5.42 -19.74 14.66
C LEU A 267 -6.59 -20.56 15.18
N ASN A 268 -7.75 -19.91 15.35
CA ASN A 268 -9.02 -20.56 15.66
C ASN A 268 -10.15 -19.85 14.90
N ASN A 269 -10.23 -20.14 13.61
CA ASN A 269 -11.16 -19.52 12.68
C ASN A 269 -12.53 -20.17 12.78
N LEU A 270 -13.58 -19.35 12.86
CA LEU A 270 -14.96 -19.81 12.96
C LEU A 270 -15.82 -19.13 11.89
N MET A 271 -16.44 -19.95 11.05
CA MET A 271 -17.61 -19.56 10.25
C MET A 271 -18.85 -20.16 10.93
N PRO A 272 -19.79 -19.33 11.44
CA PRO A 272 -20.93 -19.83 12.22
C PRO A 272 -21.97 -20.55 11.36
N ALA A 273 -22.64 -21.54 11.93
CA ALA A 273 -23.76 -22.23 11.29
C ALA A 273 -25.00 -21.35 11.18
N PHE A 274 -25.70 -21.40 10.05
CA PHE A 274 -26.93 -20.64 9.80
C PHE A 274 -28.19 -21.50 9.64
N ASP A 275 -28.12 -22.82 9.74
CA ASP A 275 -29.27 -23.73 9.60
C ASP A 275 -30.35 -23.59 10.69
N GLU A 276 -30.03 -23.00 11.84
CA GLU A 276 -31.01 -22.63 12.87
C GLU A 276 -31.65 -21.25 12.64
N GLN A 277 -31.06 -20.42 11.79
CA GLN A 277 -31.49 -19.03 11.55
C GLN A 277 -32.14 -18.82 10.19
N LEU A 278 -31.77 -19.63 9.19
CA LEU A 278 -32.19 -19.51 7.80
C LEU A 278 -32.83 -20.82 7.33
N THR A 279 -33.86 -20.68 6.51
CA THR A 279 -34.49 -21.80 5.79
C THR A 279 -33.57 -22.34 4.69
N GLU A 280 -33.87 -23.55 4.20
CA GLU A 280 -33.12 -24.17 3.09
C GLU A 280 -33.12 -23.29 1.83
N ASN A 281 -34.26 -22.69 1.48
CA ASN A 281 -34.38 -21.78 0.34
C ASN A 281 -33.55 -20.51 0.51
N GLU A 282 -33.45 -19.97 1.73
CA GLU A 282 -32.62 -18.80 2.04
C GLU A 282 -31.13 -19.13 1.91
N ILE A 283 -30.70 -20.30 2.38
CA ILE A 283 -29.32 -20.80 2.22
C ILE A 283 -28.99 -21.01 0.74
N LEU A 284 -29.91 -21.58 -0.05
CA LEU A 284 -29.74 -21.74 -1.48
C LEU A 284 -29.66 -20.39 -2.20
N ALA A 285 -30.47 -19.40 -1.82
CA ALA A 285 -30.41 -18.05 -2.37
C ALA A 285 -29.07 -17.36 -2.05
N LEU A 286 -28.54 -17.52 -0.83
CA LEU A 286 -27.20 -17.05 -0.46
C LEU A 286 -26.12 -17.69 -1.33
N GLY A 287 -26.14 -19.01 -1.48
CA GLY A 287 -25.19 -19.73 -2.34
C GLY A 287 -25.29 -19.32 -3.81
N ALA A 288 -26.51 -19.07 -4.31
CA ALA A 288 -26.75 -18.58 -5.65
C ALA A 288 -26.17 -17.18 -5.87
N TYR A 289 -26.29 -16.29 -4.88
CA TYR A 289 -25.67 -14.96 -4.93
C TYR A 289 -24.14 -15.04 -4.97
N ILE A 290 -23.52 -15.85 -4.10
CA ILE A 290 -22.07 -16.05 -4.09
C ILE A 290 -21.58 -16.56 -5.46
N ARG A 291 -22.26 -17.56 -6.05
CA ARG A 291 -21.96 -18.06 -7.40
C ARG A 291 -22.13 -16.99 -8.48
N TYR A 292 -23.21 -16.23 -8.43
CA TYR A 292 -23.47 -15.16 -9.39
C TYR A 292 -22.34 -14.13 -9.37
N THR A 293 -21.93 -13.64 -8.20
CA THR A 293 -20.84 -12.67 -8.08
C THR A 293 -19.49 -13.26 -8.48
N GLY A 294 -19.21 -14.52 -8.15
CA GLY A 294 -18.03 -15.23 -8.65
C GLY A 294 -17.99 -15.34 -10.18
N PHE A 295 -19.14 -15.56 -10.84
CA PHE A 295 -19.21 -15.54 -12.30
C PHE A 295 -19.01 -14.14 -12.90
N GLU A 296 -19.50 -13.09 -12.24
CA GLU A 296 -19.25 -11.72 -12.68
C GLU A 296 -17.74 -11.40 -12.62
N GLU A 297 -17.07 -11.80 -11.54
CA GLU A 297 -15.63 -11.60 -11.39
C GLU A 297 -14.84 -12.43 -12.41
N GLN A 298 -15.18 -13.71 -12.60
CA GLN A 298 -14.54 -14.52 -13.63
C GLN A 298 -14.74 -13.92 -15.04
N GLN A 299 -15.94 -13.43 -15.35
CA GLN A 299 -16.20 -12.78 -16.64
C GLN A 299 -15.41 -11.47 -16.79
N LYS A 300 -15.18 -10.73 -15.70
CA LYS A 300 -14.32 -9.55 -15.70
C LYS A 300 -12.88 -9.95 -16.05
N LEU A 301 -12.34 -10.98 -15.41
CA LEU A 301 -10.98 -11.48 -15.68
C LEU A 301 -10.84 -12.04 -17.11
N GLU A 302 -11.84 -12.75 -17.62
CA GLU A 302 -11.85 -13.29 -18.99
C GLU A 302 -11.89 -12.21 -20.09
N LYS A 303 -12.27 -10.97 -19.75
CA LYS A 303 -12.26 -9.83 -20.68
C LYS A 303 -10.88 -9.18 -20.82
N LEU A 304 -9.96 -9.41 -19.89
CA LEU A 304 -8.61 -8.84 -19.93
C LEU A 304 -7.80 -9.49 -21.06
N GLU A 305 -6.96 -8.70 -21.73
CA GLU A 305 -6.10 -9.18 -22.80
C GLU A 305 -4.79 -9.73 -22.21
N ALA A 306 -4.55 -11.03 -22.38
CA ALA A 306 -3.34 -11.68 -21.85
C ALA A 306 -2.02 -10.99 -22.26
N LYS A 307 -1.95 -10.41 -23.47
CA LYS A 307 -0.77 -9.66 -23.91
C LYS A 307 -0.65 -8.28 -23.27
N ALA A 308 -1.76 -7.64 -22.94
CA ALA A 308 -1.74 -6.37 -22.21
C ALA A 308 -1.34 -6.60 -20.76
N ILE A 309 -1.82 -7.68 -20.14
CA ILE A 309 -1.35 -8.15 -18.82
C ILE A 309 0.17 -8.39 -18.83
N GLU A 310 0.70 -9.13 -19.81
CA GLU A 310 2.15 -9.39 -19.91
C GLU A 310 2.98 -8.09 -20.04
N ARG A 311 2.52 -7.14 -20.86
CA ARG A 311 3.17 -5.82 -20.98
C ARG A 311 3.03 -5.00 -19.71
N GLY A 312 1.86 -5.00 -19.09
CA GLY A 312 1.57 -4.31 -17.84
C GLY A 312 2.38 -4.84 -16.67
N GLU A 313 2.58 -6.15 -16.61
CA GLU A 313 3.47 -6.80 -15.65
C GLU A 313 4.90 -6.26 -15.79
N TYR A 314 5.43 -6.28 -17.02
CA TYR A 314 6.76 -5.73 -17.32
C TYR A 314 6.89 -4.27 -16.89
N LEU A 315 5.89 -3.43 -17.21
CA LEU A 315 5.87 -2.02 -16.86
C LEU A 315 5.75 -1.79 -15.35
N ALA A 316 4.99 -2.63 -14.64
CA ALA A 316 4.81 -2.53 -13.19
C ALA A 316 6.11 -2.85 -12.44
N TYR A 317 6.87 -3.85 -12.91
CA TYR A 317 8.20 -4.14 -12.39
C TYR A 317 9.19 -3.04 -12.77
N ALA A 318 9.26 -2.61 -14.03
CA ALA A 318 10.12 -1.51 -14.46
C ALA A 318 9.85 -0.20 -13.68
N GLY A 319 8.58 0.02 -13.31
CA GLY A 319 8.11 1.14 -12.50
C GLY A 319 8.34 1.02 -10.99
N ASP A 320 9.00 -0.04 -10.49
CA ASP A 320 9.16 -0.29 -9.05
C ASP A 320 7.83 -0.37 -8.26
N CYS A 321 6.71 -0.67 -8.93
CA CYS A 321 5.39 -0.68 -8.28
C CYS A 321 5.36 -1.69 -7.11
N VAL A 322 5.88 -2.90 -7.35
CA VAL A 322 5.94 -3.95 -6.32
C VAL A 322 6.90 -3.58 -5.18
N ALA A 323 8.00 -2.88 -5.48
CA ALA A 323 9.00 -2.50 -4.49
C ALA A 323 8.42 -1.51 -3.48
N CYS A 324 7.62 -0.55 -3.97
CA CYS A 324 7.01 0.46 -3.12
C CYS A 324 5.71 -0.04 -2.46
N HIS A 325 4.91 -0.81 -3.19
CA HIS A 325 3.60 -1.27 -2.75
C HIS A 325 3.62 -2.66 -2.12
N SER A 326 4.73 -3.09 -1.52
CA SER A 326 4.79 -4.33 -0.73
C SER A 326 5.56 -4.10 0.56
N ALA A 327 5.05 -4.60 1.68
CA ALA A 327 5.82 -4.68 2.92
C ALA A 327 6.91 -5.77 2.80
N GLU A 328 7.93 -5.74 3.67
CA GLU A 328 8.98 -6.77 3.69
C GLU A 328 8.38 -8.17 3.92
N GLY A 329 8.61 -9.06 2.96
CA GLY A 329 8.00 -10.39 2.86
C GLY A 329 6.47 -10.42 2.82
N GLY A 330 5.79 -9.28 2.69
CA GLY A 330 4.34 -9.16 2.58
C GLY A 330 3.81 -9.56 1.21
N GLU A 331 2.48 -9.62 1.10
CA GLU A 331 1.80 -9.89 -0.16
C GLU A 331 2.14 -8.80 -1.20
N PRO A 332 2.49 -9.18 -2.45
CA PRO A 332 2.80 -8.22 -3.50
C PRO A 332 1.68 -7.19 -3.71
N PHE A 333 2.04 -5.93 -3.90
CA PHE A 333 1.11 -4.83 -4.19
C PHE A 333 0.10 -4.46 -3.08
N ALA A 334 0.17 -5.11 -1.90
CA ALA A 334 -0.74 -4.89 -0.77
C ALA A 334 -0.40 -3.66 0.12
N GLY A 335 0.65 -2.92 -0.22
CA GLY A 335 1.14 -1.75 0.50
C GLY A 335 1.80 -2.07 1.83
N GLY A 336 1.94 -1.06 2.68
CA GLY A 336 2.46 -1.20 4.05
C GLY A 336 3.95 -0.90 4.23
N LEU A 337 4.61 -0.39 3.19
CA LEU A 337 5.99 0.08 3.28
C LEU A 337 6.02 1.51 3.85
N PRO A 338 6.77 1.78 4.93
CA PRO A 338 6.93 3.12 5.48
C PRO A 338 7.99 3.93 4.73
N PHE A 339 7.63 5.17 4.35
CA PHE A 339 8.54 6.18 3.84
C PHE A 339 8.71 7.29 4.88
N VAL A 340 9.91 7.41 5.45
CA VAL A 340 10.22 8.45 6.43
C VAL A 340 10.62 9.72 5.69
N THR A 341 9.85 10.78 5.89
CA THR A 341 10.11 12.10 5.31
C THR A 341 10.45 13.10 6.41
N PRO A 342 11.06 14.25 6.09
CA PRO A 342 11.23 15.35 7.05
C PRO A 342 9.94 15.88 7.67
N PHE A 343 8.77 15.54 7.10
CA PHE A 343 7.45 15.98 7.56
C PHE A 343 6.66 14.89 8.27
N GLY A 344 7.20 13.68 8.42
CA GLY A 344 6.51 12.52 8.97
C GLY A 344 6.59 11.29 8.10
N THR A 345 5.81 10.26 8.42
CA THR A 345 5.84 8.96 7.74
C THR A 345 4.62 8.80 6.84
N VAL A 346 4.88 8.48 5.57
CA VAL A 346 3.87 8.08 4.58
C VAL A 346 3.94 6.56 4.43
N TYR A 347 2.82 5.87 4.36
CA TYR A 347 2.79 4.43 4.09
C TYR A 347 2.27 4.17 2.68
N SER A 348 2.86 3.20 1.97
CA SER A 348 2.31 2.77 0.68
C SER A 348 0.95 2.11 0.84
N THR A 349 0.12 2.31 -0.16
CA THR A 349 -1.26 1.79 -0.19
C THR A 349 -1.32 0.44 -0.89
N ASN A 350 -2.34 -0.35 -0.58
CA ASN A 350 -2.74 -1.52 -1.34
C ASN A 350 -3.28 -1.07 -2.70
N ILE A 351 -2.69 -1.57 -3.78
CA ILE A 351 -3.08 -1.31 -5.17
C ILE A 351 -3.58 -2.57 -5.89
N THR A 352 -3.93 -3.61 -5.13
CA THR A 352 -4.61 -4.80 -5.65
C THR A 352 -6.07 -4.49 -6.01
N PRO A 353 -6.76 -5.33 -6.81
CA PRO A 353 -8.15 -5.08 -7.22
C PRO A 353 -9.18 -5.37 -6.11
N HIS A 354 -8.76 -5.44 -4.84
CA HIS A 354 -9.70 -5.50 -3.72
C HIS A 354 -10.53 -4.21 -3.67
N ALA A 355 -11.85 -4.30 -3.63
CA ALA A 355 -12.75 -3.15 -3.77
C ALA A 355 -12.63 -2.15 -2.63
N SER A 356 -12.69 -2.61 -1.37
CA SER A 356 -12.67 -1.69 -0.22
C SER A 356 -11.28 -1.35 0.31
N GLU A 357 -10.33 -2.27 0.21
CA GLU A 357 -8.99 -2.11 0.79
C GLU A 357 -7.93 -1.70 -0.25
N GLY A 358 -8.16 -2.00 -1.54
CA GLY A 358 -7.28 -1.68 -2.66
C GLY A 358 -7.91 -0.70 -3.67
N ILE A 359 -7.63 -0.88 -4.96
CA ILE A 359 -8.13 -0.03 -6.06
C ILE A 359 -9.29 -0.68 -6.83
N GLY A 360 -9.95 -1.70 -6.29
CA GLY A 360 -11.00 -2.43 -7.02
C GLY A 360 -12.25 -1.61 -7.38
N GLU A 361 -12.47 -0.47 -6.72
CA GLU A 361 -13.54 0.48 -7.08
C GLU A 361 -13.07 1.63 -8.00
N TYR A 362 -11.82 1.61 -8.47
CA TYR A 362 -11.33 2.57 -9.46
C TYR A 362 -11.84 2.12 -10.84
N ASP A 363 -12.11 3.08 -11.71
CA ASP A 363 -12.07 2.84 -13.15
C ASP A 363 -10.69 3.26 -13.72
N PHE A 364 -10.52 3.13 -15.03
CA PHE A 364 -9.26 3.51 -15.68
C PHE A 364 -8.95 5.01 -15.53
N ASP A 365 -9.96 5.88 -15.55
CA ASP A 365 -9.75 7.32 -15.43
C ASP A 365 -9.31 7.68 -13.99
N ASP A 366 -9.89 7.04 -12.98
CA ASP A 366 -9.45 7.16 -11.59
C ASP A 366 -8.01 6.66 -11.41
N PHE A 367 -7.66 5.52 -12.03
CA PHE A 367 -6.30 4.97 -11.99
C PHE A 367 -5.30 5.93 -12.66
N ARG A 368 -5.64 6.44 -13.84
CA ARG A 368 -4.83 7.44 -14.56
C ARG A 368 -4.65 8.71 -13.71
N ASP A 369 -5.72 9.26 -13.15
CA ASP A 369 -5.67 10.46 -12.32
C ASP A 369 -4.77 10.25 -11.07
N ALA A 370 -4.83 9.08 -10.45
CA ALA A 370 -3.94 8.74 -9.34
C ALA A 370 -2.49 8.62 -9.81
N LEU A 371 -2.26 7.91 -10.92
CA LEU A 371 -0.94 7.57 -11.44
C LEU A 371 -0.17 8.81 -11.92
N VAL A 372 -0.83 9.69 -12.68
CA VAL A 372 -0.14 10.80 -13.37
C VAL A 372 -0.51 12.20 -12.89
N HIS A 373 -1.59 12.35 -12.13
CA HIS A 373 -2.01 13.64 -11.57
C HIS A 373 -1.95 13.70 -10.04
N GLY A 374 -1.55 12.59 -9.40
CA GLY A 374 -1.50 12.50 -7.94
C GLY A 374 -2.87 12.71 -7.30
N LYS A 375 -3.95 12.33 -7.98
CA LYS A 375 -5.33 12.52 -7.52
C LYS A 375 -6.02 11.17 -7.31
N GLY A 376 -5.95 10.66 -6.09
CA GLY A 376 -6.70 9.46 -5.71
C GLY A 376 -8.16 9.74 -5.37
N LYS A 377 -8.97 8.67 -5.30
CA LYS A 377 -10.41 8.74 -4.94
C LYS A 377 -10.67 9.34 -3.56
N ASN A 378 -9.70 9.21 -2.65
CA ASN A 378 -9.76 9.70 -1.26
C ASN A 378 -8.98 11.02 -1.04
N GLY A 379 -8.55 11.69 -2.12
CA GLY A 379 -7.82 12.96 -2.07
C GLY A 379 -6.46 12.90 -2.78
N TYR A 380 -5.75 14.03 -2.75
CA TYR A 380 -4.44 14.15 -3.41
C TYR A 380 -3.36 13.31 -2.72
N LEU A 381 -2.51 12.69 -3.53
CA LEU A 381 -1.40 11.84 -3.11
C LEU A 381 -0.21 12.70 -2.71
N TYR A 382 0.58 12.21 -1.76
CA TYR A 382 1.86 12.84 -1.44
C TYR A 382 2.84 12.56 -2.58
N PRO A 383 3.71 13.52 -2.95
CA PRO A 383 4.73 13.33 -4.01
C PRO A 383 5.86 12.37 -3.62
N ALA A 384 5.65 11.55 -2.58
CA ALA A 384 6.40 10.31 -2.36
C ALA A 384 6.01 9.23 -3.39
N MET A 385 4.76 9.28 -3.89
CA MET A 385 4.37 8.57 -5.09
C MET A 385 4.85 9.43 -6.29
N PRO A 386 5.67 8.90 -7.22
CA PRO A 386 6.36 9.69 -8.23
C PRO A 386 5.46 10.02 -9.45
N TYR A 387 4.24 10.53 -9.21
CA TYR A 387 3.30 10.90 -10.28
C TYR A 387 3.85 12.03 -11.17
N THR A 388 4.77 12.85 -10.65
CA THR A 388 5.52 13.86 -11.41
C THR A 388 6.47 13.28 -12.45
N SER A 389 6.86 12.01 -12.32
CA SER A 389 7.64 11.26 -13.29
C SER A 389 6.73 10.39 -14.17
N TYR A 390 5.74 9.71 -13.58
CA TYR A 390 4.78 8.88 -14.32
C TYR A 390 3.88 9.65 -15.28
N GLN A 391 3.76 10.96 -15.16
CA GLN A 391 3.07 11.76 -16.18
C GLN A 391 3.64 11.64 -17.60
N HIS A 392 4.83 11.09 -17.75
CA HIS A 392 5.45 10.84 -19.06
C HIS A 392 5.05 9.49 -19.69
N LEU A 393 4.28 8.66 -18.99
CA LEU A 393 3.78 7.39 -19.51
C LEU A 393 2.85 7.60 -20.70
N THR A 394 2.92 6.68 -21.66
CA THR A 394 1.97 6.67 -22.77
C THR A 394 0.60 6.17 -22.29
N GLU A 395 -0.47 6.58 -22.97
CA GLU A 395 -1.81 6.11 -22.64
C GLU A 395 -1.95 4.59 -22.78
N GLN A 396 -1.25 3.98 -23.74
CA GLN A 396 -1.22 2.53 -23.90
C GLN A 396 -0.53 1.83 -22.73
N ASP A 397 0.60 2.35 -22.27
CA ASP A 397 1.33 1.76 -21.14
C ASP A 397 0.51 1.85 -19.85
N MET A 398 -0.24 2.95 -19.65
CA MET A 398 -1.16 3.09 -18.53
C MET A 398 -2.33 2.09 -18.62
N LEU A 399 -2.86 1.83 -19.82
CA LEU A 399 -3.89 0.81 -20.03
C LEU A 399 -3.38 -0.60 -19.74
N ASP A 400 -2.17 -0.92 -20.22
CA ASP A 400 -1.53 -2.22 -19.98
C ASP A 400 -1.26 -2.43 -18.48
N LEU A 401 -0.73 -1.40 -17.79
CA LEU A 401 -0.57 -1.39 -16.33
C LEU A 401 -1.90 -1.62 -15.61
N TRP A 402 -2.97 -0.94 -16.05
CA TRP A 402 -4.31 -1.12 -15.49
C TRP A 402 -4.80 -2.56 -15.67
N GLU A 403 -4.66 -3.15 -16.85
CA GLU A 403 -5.06 -4.54 -17.08
C GLU A 403 -4.30 -5.52 -16.18
N TYR A 404 -2.98 -5.33 -16.01
CA TYR A 404 -2.19 -6.13 -15.09
C TYR A 404 -2.69 -5.97 -13.64
N MET A 405 -2.88 -4.73 -13.15
CA MET A 405 -3.39 -4.46 -11.80
C MET A 405 -4.80 -5.03 -11.56
N GLN A 406 -5.63 -5.15 -12.61
CA GLN A 406 -6.94 -5.81 -12.51
C GLN A 406 -6.85 -7.35 -12.52
N SER A 407 -5.73 -7.91 -12.97
CA SER A 407 -5.52 -9.35 -13.09
C SER A 407 -4.88 -10.00 -11.86
N ILE A 408 -4.17 -9.22 -11.03
CA ILE A 408 -3.48 -9.74 -9.84
C ILE A 408 -4.46 -10.10 -8.72
N THR A 409 -4.00 -10.93 -7.79
CA THR A 409 -4.75 -11.35 -6.61
C THR A 409 -5.23 -10.16 -5.78
N ALA A 410 -6.52 -10.13 -5.46
CA ALA A 410 -7.09 -9.15 -4.54
C ALA A 410 -6.66 -9.46 -3.09
N VAL A 411 -5.91 -8.55 -2.47
CA VAL A 411 -5.43 -8.73 -1.09
C VAL A 411 -6.27 -7.87 -0.15
N SER A 412 -6.78 -8.48 0.92
CA SER A 412 -7.65 -7.83 1.90
C SER A 412 -6.91 -7.10 3.03
N ARG A 413 -5.77 -6.50 2.68
CA ARG A 413 -4.93 -5.72 3.59
C ARG A 413 -5.38 -4.27 3.63
N ARG A 414 -5.78 -3.80 4.80
CA ARG A 414 -6.14 -2.40 5.03
C ARG A 414 -4.91 -1.49 4.97
N ASN A 415 -5.09 -0.31 4.38
CA ASN A 415 -4.08 0.74 4.35
C ASN A 415 -3.79 1.32 5.73
N ASP A 416 -2.51 1.58 5.99
CA ASP A 416 -2.06 2.28 7.19
C ASP A 416 -2.29 3.79 7.07
N ASP A 417 -2.61 4.43 8.19
CA ASP A 417 -2.79 5.88 8.23
C ASP A 417 -1.42 6.59 8.24
N ASN A 418 -1.28 7.62 7.39
CA ASN A 418 -0.06 8.43 7.36
C ASN A 418 0.09 9.25 8.65
N SER A 419 1.32 9.31 9.17
CA SER A 419 1.68 10.09 10.36
C SER A 419 2.44 11.35 9.94
N MET A 420 1.71 12.37 9.48
CA MET A 420 2.26 13.63 8.97
C MET A 420 2.09 14.78 9.96
N MET A 421 3.09 15.65 10.07
CA MET A 421 3.03 16.83 10.93
C MET A 421 2.14 17.93 10.35
N PHE A 422 1.53 18.77 11.18
CA PHE A 422 0.84 19.97 10.68
C PHE A 422 1.86 20.97 10.08
N PRO A 423 1.58 21.59 8.91
CA PRO A 423 0.36 21.49 8.11
C PRO A 423 0.38 20.42 6.99
N SER A 424 1.45 19.63 6.86
CA SER A 424 1.60 18.59 5.81
C SER A 424 0.53 17.50 5.87
N ASN A 425 -0.19 17.33 6.99
CA ASN A 425 -1.33 16.44 7.11
C ASN A 425 -2.61 16.94 6.38
N ILE A 426 -2.66 18.19 5.90
CA ILE A 426 -3.80 18.72 5.17
C ILE A 426 -3.69 18.35 3.69
N ARG A 427 -4.41 17.30 3.28
CA ARG A 427 -4.41 16.78 1.89
C ARG A 427 -4.73 17.83 0.81
N LEU A 428 -5.61 18.80 1.09
CA LEU A 428 -5.92 19.87 0.12
C LEU A 428 -4.70 20.77 -0.17
N GLY A 429 -3.73 20.86 0.74
CA GLY A 429 -2.48 21.58 0.50
C GLY A 429 -1.68 21.01 -0.66
N LEU A 430 -1.82 19.71 -0.96
CA LEU A 430 -1.15 19.04 -2.07
C LEU A 430 -1.67 19.49 -3.44
N LEU A 431 -2.93 19.95 -3.54
CA LEU A 431 -3.40 20.62 -4.76
C LEU A 431 -2.62 21.92 -5.00
N GLY A 432 -2.40 22.71 -3.95
CA GLY A 432 -1.57 23.91 -4.03
C GLY A 432 -0.12 23.59 -4.42
N TRP A 433 0.42 22.48 -3.88
CA TRP A 433 1.73 21.97 -4.27
C TRP A 433 1.78 21.60 -5.76
N ASN A 434 0.81 20.85 -6.27
CA ASN A 434 0.73 20.46 -7.69
C ASN A 434 0.67 21.71 -8.59
N ILE A 435 -0.16 22.70 -8.27
CA ILE A 435 -0.28 23.94 -9.05
C ILE A 435 1.06 24.69 -9.16
N VAL A 436 1.92 24.60 -8.15
CA VAL A 436 3.18 25.36 -8.10
C VAL A 436 4.36 24.57 -8.66
N PHE A 437 4.42 23.25 -8.44
CA PHE A 437 5.62 22.45 -8.65
C PHE A 437 5.48 21.32 -9.67
N MET A 438 4.26 20.92 -10.02
CA MET A 438 4.06 19.90 -11.05
C MET A 438 4.23 20.56 -12.42
N ASP A 439 5.30 20.21 -13.13
CA ASP A 439 5.40 20.47 -14.56
C ASP A 439 4.35 19.60 -15.27
N THR A 440 3.59 20.16 -16.20
CA THR A 440 2.58 19.44 -16.97
C THR A 440 2.90 19.39 -18.46
N ASP A 441 4.09 19.88 -18.85
CA ASP A 441 4.51 19.86 -20.24
C ASP A 441 4.87 18.42 -20.66
N PRO A 442 4.48 17.99 -21.88
CA PRO A 442 4.88 16.70 -22.40
C PRO A 442 6.40 16.58 -22.49
N ILE A 443 6.91 15.37 -22.33
CA ILE A 443 8.35 15.11 -22.44
C ILE A 443 8.87 15.47 -23.84
N ASP A 444 9.92 16.30 -23.90
CA ASP A 444 10.55 16.69 -25.15
C ASP A 444 11.57 15.64 -25.61
N TYR A 445 11.24 14.90 -26.67
CA TYR A 445 12.14 13.92 -27.29
C TYR A 445 13.09 14.51 -28.34
N SER A 446 13.13 15.83 -28.48
CA SER A 446 14.06 16.49 -29.40
C SER A 446 15.48 16.51 -28.81
N VAL A 447 16.45 16.06 -29.61
CA VAL A 447 17.85 16.07 -29.20
C VAL A 447 18.35 17.52 -29.09
N PRO A 448 18.87 17.95 -27.92
CA PRO A 448 19.41 19.29 -27.74
C PRO A 448 20.48 19.61 -28.77
N ASN A 449 20.49 20.85 -29.30
CA ASN A 449 21.44 21.25 -30.34
C ASN A 449 22.91 21.04 -29.93
N ALA A 450 23.22 21.15 -28.64
CA ALA A 450 24.55 20.92 -28.09
C ALA A 450 25.00 19.44 -28.19
N LEU A 451 24.06 18.49 -28.24
CA LEU A 451 24.30 17.05 -28.19
C LEU A 451 24.09 16.34 -29.53
N LYS A 452 23.57 17.03 -30.56
CA LYS A 452 23.28 16.45 -31.89
C LYS A 452 24.45 15.73 -32.55
N ALA A 453 25.69 16.13 -32.26
CA ALA A 453 26.88 15.50 -32.81
C ALA A 453 27.38 14.29 -31.99
N GLN A 454 26.95 14.16 -30.73
CA GLN A 454 27.35 13.10 -29.81
C GLN A 454 26.35 11.93 -29.84
N ILE A 455 25.05 12.23 -29.95
CA ILE A 455 24.00 11.20 -30.02
C ILE A 455 23.98 10.60 -31.42
N ALA A 456 24.52 9.39 -31.54
CA ALA A 456 24.57 8.65 -32.79
C ALA A 456 23.27 7.88 -33.07
N ASP A 457 22.72 7.26 -32.03
CA ASP A 457 21.44 6.56 -32.06
C ASP A 457 20.38 7.39 -31.33
N VAL A 458 19.47 8.01 -32.08
CA VAL A 458 18.41 8.85 -31.51
C VAL A 458 17.29 8.01 -30.92
N GLU A 459 16.98 6.86 -31.52
CA GLU A 459 15.89 5.99 -31.06
C GLU A 459 16.24 5.39 -29.69
N LYS A 460 17.47 4.87 -29.53
CA LYS A 460 17.98 4.38 -28.24
C LYS A 460 18.03 5.48 -27.19
N TRP A 461 18.40 6.72 -27.56
CA TRP A 461 18.39 7.86 -26.63
C TRP A 461 16.97 8.19 -26.17
N GLN A 462 15.99 8.19 -27.07
CA GLN A 462 14.59 8.49 -26.75
C GLN A 462 13.97 7.40 -25.85
N GLN A 463 14.26 6.13 -26.12
CA GLN A 463 13.84 5.02 -25.27
C GLN A 463 14.47 5.10 -23.88
N GLY A 464 15.78 5.37 -23.80
CA GLY A 464 16.45 5.57 -22.52
C GLY A 464 15.88 6.75 -21.73
N LYS A 465 15.57 7.86 -22.41
CA LYS A 465 14.90 9.01 -21.81
C LYS A 465 13.53 8.65 -21.23
N TYR A 466 12.73 7.88 -21.97
CA TYR A 466 11.43 7.41 -21.52
C TYR A 466 11.53 6.59 -20.22
N TRP A 467 12.44 5.61 -20.19
CA TRP A 467 12.66 4.79 -19.00
C TRP A 467 13.19 5.60 -17.83
N VAL A 468 14.21 6.44 -18.03
CA VAL A 468 14.84 7.20 -16.94
C VAL A 468 13.94 8.28 -16.36
N ALA A 469 13.16 8.98 -17.20
CA ALA A 469 12.28 10.06 -16.75
C ALA A 469 10.88 9.58 -16.33
N GLY A 470 10.40 8.47 -16.90
CA GLY A 470 9.10 7.88 -16.64
C GLY A 470 9.17 6.79 -15.57
N LEU A 471 9.09 5.52 -15.98
CA LEU A 471 8.96 4.37 -15.06
C LEU A 471 10.15 4.19 -14.13
N GLY A 472 11.37 4.43 -14.58
CA GLY A 472 12.57 4.34 -13.73
C GLY A 472 12.76 5.56 -12.82
N HIS A 473 12.01 6.65 -13.04
CA HIS A 473 11.91 7.86 -12.20
C HIS A 473 13.23 8.30 -11.53
N CYS A 474 14.36 8.18 -12.23
CA CYS A 474 15.68 8.24 -11.60
C CYS A 474 15.95 9.63 -10.99
N SER A 475 15.28 10.66 -11.51
CA SER A 475 15.36 12.03 -11.03
C SER A 475 14.79 12.17 -9.61
N GLU A 476 13.85 11.33 -9.19
CA GLU A 476 13.22 11.40 -7.88
C GLU A 476 14.21 11.12 -6.74
N CYS A 477 15.19 10.25 -7.00
CA CYS A 477 16.26 9.96 -6.05
C CYS A 477 17.52 10.79 -6.30
N HIS A 478 17.91 10.96 -7.56
CA HIS A 478 19.21 11.55 -7.90
C HIS A 478 19.17 13.06 -8.14
N THR A 479 18.08 13.78 -7.81
CA THR A 479 18.00 15.24 -8.00
C THR A 479 17.76 15.94 -6.66
N PRO A 480 18.50 17.03 -6.35
CA PRO A 480 18.27 17.81 -5.14
C PRO A 480 16.83 18.33 -5.04
N ARG A 481 16.28 18.33 -3.83
CA ARG A 481 14.94 18.85 -3.53
C ARG A 481 14.98 20.21 -2.84
N ASN A 482 14.00 21.05 -3.12
CA ASN A 482 13.79 22.31 -2.42
C ASN A 482 13.11 22.10 -1.04
N ILE A 483 12.90 23.17 -0.27
CA ILE A 483 12.28 23.07 1.07
C ILE A 483 10.86 22.50 1.07
N ALA A 484 10.15 22.53 -0.08
CA ALA A 484 8.83 21.94 -0.26
C ALA A 484 8.90 20.50 -0.80
N GLN A 485 10.09 19.89 -0.80
CA GLN A 485 10.38 18.55 -1.32
C GLN A 485 10.13 18.37 -2.83
N ALA A 486 10.00 19.46 -3.60
CA ALA A 486 9.95 19.39 -5.07
C ALA A 486 11.36 19.35 -5.67
N LEU A 487 11.52 18.64 -6.80
CA LEU A 487 12.78 18.54 -7.53
C LEU A 487 13.23 19.91 -8.05
N ILE A 488 14.54 20.15 -8.04
CA ILE A 488 15.15 21.34 -8.64
C ILE A 488 15.63 20.97 -10.05
N ALA A 489 14.81 21.22 -11.06
CA ALA A 489 15.02 20.77 -12.44
C ALA A 489 16.35 21.25 -13.05
N GLU A 490 16.87 22.42 -12.66
CA GLU A 490 18.17 22.93 -13.13
C GLU A 490 19.37 22.15 -12.57
N ARG A 491 19.13 21.29 -11.57
CA ARG A 491 20.13 20.45 -10.90
C ARG A 491 19.82 18.96 -11.07
N ILE A 492 19.10 18.59 -12.13
CA ILE A 492 18.75 17.21 -12.44
C ILE A 492 19.98 16.30 -12.34
N PHE A 493 19.81 15.17 -11.66
CA PHE A 493 20.83 14.14 -11.46
C PHE A 493 22.05 14.52 -10.61
N GLN A 494 22.10 15.69 -9.95
CA GLN A 494 23.22 16.10 -9.10
C GLN A 494 23.28 15.47 -7.70
N GLY A 495 22.53 14.40 -7.49
CA GLY A 495 22.45 13.62 -6.26
C GLY A 495 21.55 14.24 -5.17
N ASN A 496 21.18 13.43 -4.18
CA ASN A 496 20.37 13.85 -3.03
C ASN A 496 20.52 12.87 -1.86
N LEU A 497 20.41 13.38 -0.62
CA LEU A 497 20.43 12.53 0.57
C LEU A 497 19.06 11.90 0.83
N ILE A 498 19.00 10.57 0.92
CA ILE A 498 17.80 9.76 1.14
C ILE A 498 18.15 8.62 2.11
N ASP A 499 17.39 8.49 3.19
CA ASP A 499 17.57 7.43 4.21
C ASP A 499 19.02 7.26 4.72
N GLY A 500 19.72 8.39 4.89
CA GLY A 500 21.10 8.42 5.36
C GLY A 500 22.14 7.97 4.33
N TRP A 501 21.73 7.75 3.08
CA TRP A 501 22.60 7.50 1.93
C TRP A 501 22.53 8.66 0.94
N ASN A 502 23.63 8.96 0.27
CA ASN A 502 23.57 9.88 -0.86
C ASN A 502 23.22 9.07 -2.12
N ALA A 503 22.09 9.35 -2.76
CA ALA A 503 21.88 8.93 -4.14
C ALA A 503 22.87 9.72 -5.01
N PRO A 504 23.93 9.09 -5.56
CA PRO A 504 25.07 9.81 -6.11
C PRO A 504 24.70 10.72 -7.29
N ASP A 505 25.58 11.65 -7.64
CA ASP A 505 25.44 12.42 -8.88
C ASP A 505 25.57 11.45 -10.08
N ILE A 506 24.51 11.36 -10.89
CA ILE A 506 24.45 10.54 -12.11
C ILE A 506 24.36 11.42 -13.37
N THR A 507 24.79 12.68 -13.27
CA THR A 507 24.95 13.53 -14.45
C THR A 507 25.91 12.87 -15.44
N ALA A 508 25.68 13.09 -16.73
CA ALA A 508 26.57 12.64 -17.79
C ALA A 508 28.00 13.12 -17.57
N ASN A 509 28.16 14.32 -17.01
CA ASN A 509 29.46 14.89 -16.67
C ASN A 509 30.17 14.08 -15.58
N GLU A 510 29.51 13.79 -14.47
CA GLU A 510 30.14 13.05 -13.37
C GLU A 510 30.38 11.58 -13.75
N LEU A 511 29.43 10.92 -14.43
CA LEU A 511 29.61 9.57 -14.96
C LEU A 511 30.82 9.49 -15.92
N PHE A 512 31.00 10.49 -16.78
CA PHE A 512 32.15 10.59 -17.68
C PHE A 512 33.47 10.79 -16.93
N ILE A 513 33.51 11.67 -15.92
CA ILE A 513 34.71 11.90 -15.09
C ILE A 513 35.04 10.63 -14.29
N ASP A 514 34.05 9.98 -13.70
CA ASP A 514 34.21 8.72 -12.98
C ASP A 514 34.52 7.54 -13.92
N GLY A 515 34.53 7.77 -15.24
CA GLY A 515 34.95 6.81 -16.25
C GLY A 515 33.98 5.64 -16.43
N TRP A 516 32.68 5.88 -16.27
CA TRP A 516 31.65 4.93 -16.63
C TRP A 516 31.51 4.84 -18.15
N ASP A 517 31.27 3.63 -18.63
CA ASP A 517 30.88 3.36 -20.01
C ASP A 517 29.56 2.59 -20.06
N GLU A 518 29.00 2.45 -21.26
CA GLU A 518 27.67 1.88 -21.44
C GLU A 518 27.60 0.44 -20.95
N ALA A 519 28.61 -0.38 -21.24
CA ALA A 519 28.63 -1.79 -20.85
C ALA A 519 28.67 -1.91 -19.32
N THR A 520 29.54 -1.14 -18.68
CA THR A 520 29.77 -1.16 -17.23
C THR A 520 28.56 -0.63 -16.46
N LEU A 521 27.94 0.45 -16.93
CA LEU A 521 26.74 1.02 -16.31
C LEU A 521 25.54 0.08 -16.51
N THR A 522 25.42 -0.52 -17.69
CA THR A 522 24.38 -1.54 -17.96
C THR A 522 24.53 -2.73 -17.02
N ASP A 523 25.75 -3.28 -16.89
CA ASP A 523 25.99 -4.42 -16.00
C ASP A 523 25.65 -4.07 -14.55
N PHE A 524 26.01 -2.87 -14.09
CA PHE A 524 25.66 -2.39 -12.76
C PHE A 524 24.15 -2.27 -12.56
N LEU A 525 23.43 -1.64 -13.50
CA LEU A 525 21.98 -1.43 -13.40
C LEU A 525 21.20 -2.75 -13.54
N HIS A 526 21.62 -3.65 -14.43
CA HIS A 526 20.91 -4.89 -14.72
C HIS A 526 21.21 -6.00 -13.71
N THR A 527 22.44 -6.06 -13.17
CA THR A 527 22.89 -7.17 -12.30
C THR A 527 23.26 -6.74 -10.88
N GLY A 528 23.30 -5.43 -10.63
CA GLY A 528 23.79 -4.86 -9.38
C GLY A 528 25.31 -4.92 -9.23
N HIS A 529 26.04 -5.41 -10.23
CA HIS A 529 27.48 -5.64 -10.17
C HIS A 529 28.18 -5.18 -11.44
N SER A 530 29.33 -4.53 -11.29
CA SER A 530 30.25 -4.22 -12.39
C SER A 530 31.69 -4.14 -11.90
N ASP A 531 32.63 -3.83 -12.78
CA ASP A 531 34.02 -3.54 -12.39
C ASP A 531 34.15 -2.23 -11.58
N LYS A 532 33.08 -1.43 -11.50
CA LYS A 532 32.95 -0.23 -10.66
C LYS A 532 32.39 -0.54 -9.26
N GLY A 533 32.05 -1.79 -8.94
CA GLY A 533 31.57 -2.20 -7.62
C GLY A 533 30.20 -2.86 -7.64
N THR A 534 29.45 -2.72 -6.55
CA THR A 534 28.14 -3.35 -6.35
C THR A 534 27.12 -2.33 -5.86
N ALA A 535 25.86 -2.50 -6.25
CA ALA A 535 24.74 -1.77 -5.69
C ALA A 535 24.54 -2.13 -4.21
N PHE A 536 24.13 -1.16 -3.41
CA PHE A 536 23.81 -1.29 -1.99
C PHE A 536 22.71 -0.30 -1.60
N ALA A 537 22.11 -0.50 -0.42
CA ALA A 537 20.98 0.28 0.07
C ALA A 537 19.83 0.36 -0.96
N GLY A 538 19.12 1.48 -1.08
CA GLY A 538 17.97 1.60 -1.97
C GLY A 538 18.27 1.26 -3.44
N MET A 539 19.50 1.46 -3.92
CA MET A 539 19.86 1.03 -5.28
C MET A 539 19.86 -0.49 -5.43
N ALA A 540 20.22 -1.24 -4.38
CA ALA A 540 20.09 -2.70 -4.41
C ALA A 540 18.63 -3.14 -4.53
N ASP A 541 17.72 -2.44 -3.86
CA ASP A 541 16.28 -2.72 -3.93
C ASP A 541 15.72 -2.44 -5.33
N VAL A 542 16.11 -1.31 -5.93
CA VAL A 542 15.75 -0.95 -7.32
C VAL A 542 16.26 -2.00 -8.32
N VAL A 543 17.51 -2.46 -8.17
CA VAL A 543 18.03 -3.52 -9.05
C VAL A 543 17.24 -4.83 -8.84
N LYS A 544 17.06 -5.25 -7.58
CA LYS A 544 16.45 -6.54 -7.22
C LYS A 544 14.97 -6.62 -7.61
N ASN A 545 14.23 -5.51 -7.52
CA ASN A 545 12.79 -5.48 -7.71
C ASN A 545 12.33 -4.88 -9.05
N SER A 546 13.22 -4.22 -9.81
CA SER A 546 12.90 -3.61 -11.11
C SER A 546 13.94 -3.93 -12.18
N LEU A 547 15.13 -3.32 -12.12
CA LEU A 547 16.03 -3.27 -13.27
C LEU A 547 16.57 -4.64 -13.70
N SER A 548 16.72 -5.59 -12.77
CA SER A 548 17.12 -6.97 -13.09
C SER A 548 16.03 -7.79 -13.80
N LEU A 549 14.77 -7.36 -13.70
CA LEU A 549 13.62 -7.96 -14.38
C LEU A 549 13.36 -7.32 -15.75
N MET A 550 14.00 -6.19 -16.04
CA MET A 550 13.96 -5.55 -17.34
C MET A 550 14.80 -6.31 -18.38
N THR A 551 14.47 -6.10 -19.66
CA THR A 551 15.35 -6.56 -20.73
C THR A 551 16.68 -5.81 -20.67
N ARG A 552 17.78 -6.49 -20.98
CA ARG A 552 19.09 -5.84 -21.00
C ARG A 552 19.13 -4.69 -22.03
N GLU A 553 18.42 -4.81 -23.14
CA GLU A 553 18.33 -3.77 -24.17
C GLU A 553 17.70 -2.47 -23.64
N ASP A 554 16.63 -2.57 -22.84
CA ASP A 554 16.03 -1.40 -22.20
C ASP A 554 16.98 -0.75 -21.19
N VAL A 555 17.67 -1.54 -20.36
CA VAL A 555 18.66 -1.01 -19.41
C VAL A 555 19.89 -0.42 -20.12
N GLU A 556 20.29 -0.98 -21.27
CA GLU A 556 21.31 -0.41 -22.14
C GLU A 556 20.87 0.95 -22.70
N SER A 557 19.59 1.10 -23.06
CA SER A 557 19.05 2.40 -23.49
C SER A 557 19.10 3.45 -22.37
N MET A 558 18.77 3.06 -21.12
CA MET A 558 18.90 3.93 -19.94
C MET A 558 20.35 4.38 -19.73
N SER A 559 21.28 3.43 -19.79
CA SER A 559 22.72 3.70 -19.64
C SER A 559 23.22 4.65 -20.73
N TYR A 560 22.81 4.41 -21.98
CA TYR A 560 23.16 5.26 -23.10
C TYR A 560 22.60 6.69 -22.95
N TYR A 561 21.36 6.85 -22.48
CA TYR A 561 20.79 8.16 -22.19
C TYR A 561 21.55 8.91 -21.09
N LEU A 562 21.79 8.26 -19.94
CA LEU A 562 22.49 8.84 -18.80
C LEU A 562 23.92 9.29 -19.17
N LEU A 563 24.64 8.49 -19.97
CA LEU A 563 26.00 8.81 -20.43
C LEU A 563 26.03 9.88 -21.54
N SER A 564 25.00 9.95 -22.37
CA SER A 564 24.90 10.94 -23.46
C SER A 564 24.51 12.32 -22.96
N GLY A 565 23.72 12.38 -21.89
CA GLY A 565 23.20 13.62 -21.33
C GLY A 565 21.96 14.17 -22.05
N ASP A 566 21.48 15.31 -21.55
CA ASP A 566 20.30 16.03 -22.02
C ASP A 566 20.39 17.53 -21.62
N THR A 567 19.31 18.28 -21.80
CA THR A 567 19.13 19.65 -21.31
C THR A 567 19.44 19.71 -19.81
N ASN A 568 20.26 20.68 -19.41
CA ASN A 568 20.81 20.85 -18.05
C ASN A 568 21.70 19.70 -17.53
N ASN A 569 22.00 18.71 -18.38
CA ASN A 569 22.87 17.58 -18.06
C ASN A 569 23.84 17.33 -19.23
N VAL A 570 24.88 18.17 -19.36
CA VAL A 570 25.86 18.08 -20.46
C VAL A 570 27.26 17.87 -19.91
N ILE A 571 28.08 17.12 -20.66
CA ILE A 571 29.48 16.91 -20.33
C ILE A 571 30.25 18.23 -20.53
N SER A 572 30.95 18.68 -19.49
CA SER A 572 31.79 19.88 -19.57
C SER A 572 32.93 19.69 -20.57
N LYS A 573 33.29 20.75 -21.28
CA LYS A 573 34.42 20.71 -22.23
C LYS A 573 35.77 20.44 -21.56
N ASP A 574 35.87 20.76 -20.27
CA ASP A 574 37.08 20.58 -19.47
C ASP A 574 37.04 19.28 -18.65
N ALA A 575 35.99 18.46 -18.79
CA ALA A 575 35.88 17.18 -18.12
C ALA A 575 36.96 16.22 -18.66
N VAL A 576 37.62 15.51 -17.74
CA VAL A 576 38.64 14.50 -18.06
C VAL A 576 38.33 13.25 -17.22
N PRO A 577 38.27 12.06 -17.84
CA PRO A 577 38.08 10.82 -17.10
C PRO A 577 39.26 10.57 -16.15
N LEU A 578 38.94 10.18 -14.92
CA LEU A 578 39.88 9.73 -13.91
C LEU A 578 40.56 8.42 -14.35
N GLN A 579 41.82 8.25 -13.99
CA GLN A 579 42.64 7.10 -14.37
C GLN A 579 43.37 6.53 -13.15
N PRO A 580 42.64 5.88 -12.22
CA PRO A 580 43.23 5.37 -10.99
C PRO A 580 44.29 4.30 -11.29
N LYS A 581 45.50 4.51 -10.78
CA LYS A 581 46.65 3.63 -11.02
C LYS A 581 46.77 2.49 -10.01
N GLY A 582 46.05 2.60 -8.87
CA GLY A 582 46.22 1.70 -7.74
C GLY A 582 47.40 2.11 -6.85
N PHE A 583 47.67 1.30 -5.82
CA PHE A 583 48.82 1.53 -4.95
C PHE A 583 50.15 1.23 -5.65
N ASP A 584 51.13 2.11 -5.45
CA ASP A 584 52.50 1.97 -5.93
C ASP A 584 53.51 1.86 -4.78
N ASP A 585 54.80 1.75 -5.11
CA ASP A 585 55.88 1.65 -4.13
C ASP A 585 55.91 2.83 -3.15
N ALA A 586 55.46 4.02 -3.55
CA ALA A 586 55.36 5.18 -2.68
C ALA A 586 54.14 5.07 -1.76
N SER A 587 52.99 4.63 -2.27
CA SER A 587 51.79 4.34 -1.47
C SER A 587 52.10 3.37 -0.34
N TYR A 588 52.81 2.27 -0.64
CA TYR A 588 53.16 1.21 0.32
C TYR A 588 54.11 1.66 1.43
N GLN A 589 54.87 2.74 1.22
CA GLN A 589 55.80 3.29 2.21
C GLN A 589 55.17 4.34 3.13
N THR A 590 53.92 4.74 2.89
CA THR A 590 53.23 5.72 3.74
C THR A 590 52.79 5.11 5.07
N PRO A 591 52.84 5.87 6.19
CA PRO A 591 52.33 5.37 7.48
C PRO A 591 50.86 4.95 7.43
N ILE A 592 50.04 5.67 6.67
CA ILE A 592 48.59 5.41 6.54
C ILE A 592 48.29 4.10 5.81
N TYR A 593 49.17 3.62 4.91
CA TYR A 593 49.01 2.31 4.27
C TYR A 593 49.01 1.16 5.28
N THR A 594 49.77 1.28 6.38
CA THR A 594 49.75 0.26 7.43
C THR A 594 48.36 0.16 8.07
N THR A 595 47.71 1.30 8.31
CA THR A 595 46.32 1.35 8.79
C THR A 595 45.39 0.72 7.76
N TYR A 596 45.47 1.13 6.48
CA TYR A 596 44.67 0.54 5.40
C TYR A 596 44.77 -0.98 5.37
N ARG A 597 45.99 -1.53 5.41
CA ARG A 597 46.21 -2.98 5.35
C ARG A 597 45.58 -3.70 6.54
N GLN A 598 45.60 -3.09 7.73
CA GLN A 598 45.05 -3.67 8.96
C GLN A 598 43.53 -3.57 9.04
N THR A 599 42.92 -2.54 8.47
CA THR A 599 41.48 -2.28 8.57
C THR A 599 40.72 -2.74 7.33
N CYS A 600 41.18 -2.37 6.14
CA CYS A 600 40.47 -2.57 4.86
C CYS A 600 41.07 -3.73 4.04
N GLY A 601 42.41 -3.83 3.99
CA GLY A 601 43.13 -4.74 3.09
C GLY A 601 42.90 -6.23 3.38
N ALA A 602 42.51 -6.58 4.61
CA ALA A 602 42.13 -7.95 4.96
C ALA A 602 40.97 -8.48 4.08
N CYS A 603 40.01 -7.61 3.75
CA CYS A 603 38.87 -7.95 2.90
C CYS A 603 39.07 -7.46 1.47
N HIS A 604 39.42 -6.19 1.27
CA HIS A 604 39.54 -5.56 -0.05
C HIS A 604 40.87 -5.82 -0.77
N GLY A 605 41.77 -6.60 -0.17
CA GLY A 605 43.10 -6.90 -0.71
C GLY A 605 44.14 -5.84 -0.37
N ASP A 606 45.40 -6.26 -0.24
CA ASP A 606 46.52 -5.35 0.03
C ASP A 606 46.77 -4.36 -1.13
N ASP A 607 46.26 -4.68 -2.32
CA ASP A 607 46.31 -3.86 -3.54
C ASP A 607 44.97 -3.14 -3.85
N GLY A 608 43.94 -3.32 -3.01
CA GLY A 608 42.64 -2.69 -3.16
C GLY A 608 41.77 -3.20 -4.30
N LYS A 609 42.13 -4.29 -4.97
CA LYS A 609 41.35 -4.85 -6.10
C LYS A 609 40.16 -5.71 -5.70
N GLY A 610 39.88 -5.82 -4.41
CA GLY A 610 38.82 -6.67 -3.89
C GLY A 610 39.20 -8.14 -3.90
N ARG A 611 38.35 -8.96 -3.29
CA ARG A 611 38.48 -10.42 -3.24
C ARG A 611 37.09 -11.03 -3.34
N PRO A 612 36.53 -11.31 -4.53
CA PRO A 612 35.23 -11.97 -4.62
C PRO A 612 35.24 -13.37 -3.97
N PRO A 613 34.22 -13.77 -3.20
CA PRO A 613 33.01 -13.04 -2.79
C PRO A 613 33.12 -12.36 -1.41
N ILE A 614 34.34 -12.04 -0.94
CA ILE A 614 34.57 -11.39 0.36
C ILE A 614 34.21 -9.90 0.30
N ALA A 615 34.84 -9.14 -0.60
CA ALA A 615 34.62 -7.70 -0.71
C ALA A 615 34.84 -7.19 -2.15
N PRO A 616 34.10 -6.14 -2.56
CA PRO A 616 34.25 -5.55 -3.90
C PRO A 616 35.61 -4.85 -4.05
N THR A 617 35.97 -4.58 -5.31
CA THR A 617 37.12 -3.71 -5.62
C THR A 617 36.93 -2.32 -5.03
N LEU A 618 38.01 -1.73 -4.52
CA LEU A 618 38.10 -0.30 -4.20
C LEU A 618 38.83 0.46 -5.32
N LEU A 619 39.66 -0.23 -6.11
CA LEU A 619 40.25 0.29 -7.33
C LEU A 619 39.17 0.45 -8.40
N ASN A 620 39.13 1.62 -9.04
CA ASN A 620 38.14 1.95 -10.06
C ASN A 620 36.70 1.85 -9.53
N ASN A 621 36.48 2.00 -8.22
CA ASN A 621 35.15 1.84 -7.64
C ASN A 621 34.34 3.14 -7.75
N GLY A 622 33.07 3.05 -8.16
CA GLY A 622 32.19 4.19 -8.39
C GLY A 622 32.12 5.16 -7.21
N ILE A 623 31.91 4.69 -5.97
CA ILE A 623 31.82 5.60 -4.81
C ILE A 623 33.18 6.16 -4.37
N ILE A 624 34.28 5.45 -4.66
CA ILE A 624 35.65 5.90 -4.36
C ILE A 624 36.08 6.97 -5.37
N MET A 625 35.65 6.83 -6.62
CA MET A 625 35.88 7.77 -7.71
C MET A 625 34.95 8.97 -7.64
N HIS A 626 33.77 8.85 -7.03
CA HIS A 626 32.78 9.92 -7.01
C HIS A 626 33.26 11.21 -6.34
N SER A 627 32.90 12.38 -6.87
CA SER A 627 33.34 13.68 -6.32
C SER A 627 32.92 13.91 -4.87
N ASP A 628 31.68 13.58 -4.51
CA ASP A 628 31.20 13.65 -3.12
C ASP A 628 31.68 12.42 -2.32
N PRO A 629 32.47 12.61 -1.24
CA PRO A 629 32.94 11.51 -0.39
C PRO A 629 31.87 10.94 0.55
N PHE A 630 30.65 11.49 0.63
CA PHE A 630 29.62 11.12 1.61
C PHE A 630 29.44 9.60 1.72
N ASN A 631 29.18 8.91 0.60
CA ASN A 631 28.95 7.46 0.64
C ASN A 631 30.21 6.67 1.02
N THR A 632 31.40 7.13 0.64
CA THR A 632 32.65 6.50 1.09
C THR A 632 32.76 6.56 2.62
N ILE A 633 32.39 7.69 3.22
CA ILE A 633 32.37 7.86 4.67
C ILE A 633 31.25 7.03 5.30
N ALA A 634 30.01 7.17 4.82
CA ALA A 634 28.84 6.50 5.38
C ALA A 634 28.98 4.98 5.38
N VAL A 635 29.48 4.39 4.30
CA VAL A 635 29.76 2.95 4.22
C VAL A 635 30.78 2.50 5.28
N THR A 636 31.82 3.29 5.54
CA THR A 636 32.82 2.95 6.58
C THR A 636 32.28 3.12 8.00
N VAL A 637 31.45 4.14 8.23
CA VAL A 637 30.82 4.41 9.52
C VAL A 637 29.77 3.35 9.85
N ARG A 638 28.82 3.12 8.95
CA ARG A 638 27.67 2.24 9.19
C ARG A 638 27.99 0.76 8.97
N GLY A 639 28.95 0.46 8.11
CA GLY A 639 29.09 -0.88 7.52
C GLY A 639 27.99 -1.15 6.49
N LEU A 640 27.98 -2.37 5.94
CA LEU A 640 27.01 -2.81 4.94
C LEU A 640 26.56 -4.24 5.21
N GLN A 641 25.28 -4.51 4.99
CA GLN A 641 24.76 -5.87 4.90
C GLN A 641 24.90 -6.40 3.47
N PRO A 642 24.98 -7.73 3.29
CA PRO A 642 24.83 -8.34 1.99
C PRO A 642 23.46 -8.01 1.40
N THR A 643 23.43 -7.67 0.12
CA THR A 643 22.22 -7.21 -0.60
C THR A 643 21.47 -8.33 -1.30
N TYR A 644 22.05 -9.54 -1.38
CA TYR A 644 21.43 -10.75 -1.95
C TYR A 644 20.87 -10.58 -3.38
N ILE A 645 21.40 -9.63 -4.16
CA ILE A 645 20.96 -9.32 -5.53
C ILE A 645 21.25 -10.47 -6.48
N ASP A 646 22.46 -11.01 -6.43
CA ASP A 646 22.90 -12.15 -7.25
C ASP A 646 23.38 -13.26 -6.31
N LYS A 647 22.71 -14.42 -6.40
CA LYS A 647 22.96 -15.60 -5.56
C LYS A 647 24.43 -16.03 -5.57
N ASP A 648 25.13 -15.85 -6.69
CA ASP A 648 26.49 -16.32 -6.90
C ASP A 648 27.57 -15.25 -6.64
N ARG A 649 27.18 -13.99 -6.43
CA ARG A 649 28.12 -12.84 -6.36
C ARG A 649 28.02 -11.97 -5.11
N ASN A 650 27.23 -12.36 -4.12
CA ASN A 650 27.07 -11.60 -2.89
C ASN A 650 28.35 -11.45 -2.07
N PHE A 651 28.62 -10.22 -1.64
CA PHE A 651 29.73 -9.91 -0.75
C PHE A 651 29.41 -10.20 0.73
N MET A 652 30.45 -10.42 1.53
CA MET A 652 30.30 -10.53 2.99
C MET A 652 29.86 -9.20 3.60
N PRO A 653 29.23 -9.21 4.79
CA PRO A 653 28.91 -7.98 5.51
C PRO A 653 30.18 -7.16 5.74
N MET A 654 30.11 -5.85 5.51
CA MET A 654 31.18 -4.92 5.82
C MET A 654 31.02 -4.44 7.26
N ALA A 655 32.09 -4.54 8.05
CA ALA A 655 32.12 -4.07 9.42
C ALA A 655 31.99 -2.55 9.52
N SER A 656 31.32 -2.10 10.59
CA SER A 656 31.28 -0.69 10.99
C SER A 656 32.60 -0.29 11.65
N PHE A 657 33.11 0.90 11.30
CA PHE A 657 34.28 1.52 11.93
C PHE A 657 33.93 2.70 12.84
N GLU A 658 32.65 2.87 13.18
CA GLU A 658 32.15 3.97 14.00
C GLU A 658 32.96 4.12 15.30
N ASP A 659 33.06 3.06 16.09
CA ASP A 659 33.78 3.08 17.37
C ASP A 659 35.26 2.70 17.26
N VAL A 660 35.78 2.50 16.04
CA VAL A 660 37.14 1.96 15.81
C VAL A 660 38.14 3.03 15.42
N LEU A 661 37.74 3.97 14.56
CA LEU A 661 38.61 5.03 14.03
C LEU A 661 38.05 6.40 14.41
N SER A 662 38.92 7.30 14.89
CA SER A 662 38.56 8.70 15.07
C SER A 662 38.31 9.39 13.74
N ASP A 663 37.53 10.49 13.74
CA ASP A 663 37.22 11.27 12.54
C ASP A 663 38.46 11.64 11.73
N LYS A 664 39.51 12.06 12.43
CA LYS A 664 40.80 12.39 11.80
C LYS A 664 41.43 11.19 11.10
N ASN A 665 41.52 10.04 11.78
CA ASN A 665 42.17 8.86 11.22
C ASN A 665 41.36 8.30 10.05
N LEU A 666 40.03 8.33 10.13
CA LEU A 666 39.15 7.90 9.06
C LEU A 666 39.23 8.83 7.84
N ALA A 667 39.26 10.14 8.06
CA ALA A 667 39.44 11.13 7.01
C ALA A 667 40.78 10.97 6.27
N GLU A 668 41.88 10.75 7.01
CA GLU A 668 43.20 10.47 6.43
C GLU A 668 43.20 9.16 5.62
N LEU A 669 42.56 8.12 6.13
CA LEU A 669 42.46 6.82 5.47
C LEU A 669 41.64 6.89 4.18
N ILE A 670 40.47 7.55 4.22
CA ILE A 670 39.60 7.72 3.06
C ILE A 670 40.30 8.59 2.00
N THR A 671 40.98 9.67 2.41
CA THR A 671 41.79 10.49 1.49
C THR A 671 42.85 9.66 0.80
N PHE A 672 43.56 8.81 1.54
CA PHE A 672 44.56 7.91 0.98
C PHE A 672 43.95 6.92 -0.03
N VAL A 673 42.83 6.30 0.31
CA VAL A 673 42.11 5.37 -0.58
C VAL A 673 41.65 6.08 -1.85
N ARG A 674 40.94 7.20 -1.74
CA ARG A 674 40.41 7.96 -2.88
C ARG A 674 41.52 8.47 -3.81
N SER A 675 42.62 8.97 -3.25
CA SER A 675 43.73 9.47 -4.07
C SER A 675 44.49 8.40 -4.84
N ASN A 676 44.57 7.16 -4.34
CA ASN A 676 45.34 6.10 -5.00
C ASN A 676 44.45 5.19 -5.86
N LEU A 677 43.25 4.88 -5.36
CA LEU A 677 42.34 3.89 -5.96
C LEU A 677 41.20 4.53 -6.78
N GLY A 678 40.93 5.82 -6.58
CA GLY A 678 39.91 6.57 -7.31
C GLY A 678 40.43 7.79 -8.10
N ASP A 679 41.74 8.11 -8.02
CA ASP A 679 42.35 9.29 -8.67
C ASP A 679 41.74 10.64 -8.22
N ARG A 680 41.09 10.67 -7.04
CA ARG A 680 40.53 11.89 -6.44
C ARG A 680 41.45 12.44 -5.36
N HIS A 681 42.01 13.62 -5.62
CA HIS A 681 43.04 14.23 -4.76
C HIS A 681 42.49 15.25 -3.76
N GLU A 682 41.20 15.57 -3.83
CA GLU A 682 40.52 16.40 -2.84
C GLU A 682 40.54 15.71 -1.47
N PRO A 683 41.06 16.37 -0.41
CA PRO A 683 41.16 15.75 0.90
C PRO A 683 39.78 15.63 1.55
N VAL A 684 39.49 14.45 2.11
CA VAL A 684 38.42 14.29 3.08
C VAL A 684 38.91 14.82 4.41
N THR A 685 38.13 15.71 5.04
CA THR A 685 38.49 16.35 6.30
C THR A 685 37.85 15.64 7.49
N ALA A 686 38.38 15.86 8.69
CA ALA A 686 37.74 15.36 9.92
C ALA A 686 36.33 15.95 10.11
N GLU A 687 36.08 17.17 9.63
CA GLU A 687 34.74 17.78 9.71
C GLU A 687 33.74 17.05 8.81
N HIS A 688 34.14 16.66 7.58
CA HIS A 688 33.26 15.85 6.71
C HIS A 688 32.86 14.54 7.40
N VAL A 689 33.81 13.87 8.06
CA VAL A 689 33.52 12.61 8.77
C VAL A 689 32.57 12.85 9.94
N LYS A 690 32.82 13.91 10.72
CA LYS A 690 31.99 14.30 11.86
C LYS A 690 30.56 14.64 11.44
N GLU A 691 30.39 15.42 10.37
CA GLU A 691 29.07 15.78 9.82
C GLU A 691 28.29 14.54 9.36
N VAL A 692 28.94 13.59 8.68
CA VAL A 692 28.30 12.33 8.27
C VAL A 692 27.89 11.50 9.48
N ARG A 693 28.76 11.39 10.50
CA ARG A 693 28.43 10.67 11.75
C ARG A 693 27.24 11.28 12.46
N GLU A 694 27.28 12.60 12.72
CA GLU A 694 26.19 13.32 13.37
C GLU A 694 24.88 13.17 12.58
N THR A 695 24.95 13.18 11.24
CA THR A 695 23.79 12.95 10.36
C THR A 695 23.22 11.54 10.52
N LEU A 696 24.09 10.52 10.52
CA LEU A 696 23.68 9.13 10.69
C LEU A 696 23.17 8.84 12.10
N GLU A 697 23.78 9.41 13.14
CA GLU A 697 23.31 9.33 14.53
C GLU A 697 21.92 9.95 14.69
N ALA A 698 21.73 11.16 14.18
CA ALA A 698 20.44 11.86 14.26
C ALA A 698 19.32 11.11 13.53
N ALA A 699 19.65 10.41 12.45
CA ALA A 699 18.72 9.57 11.71
C ALA A 699 18.51 8.16 12.31
N GLY A 700 19.24 7.81 13.38
CA GLY A 700 19.17 6.48 14.00
C GLY A 700 19.91 5.38 13.25
N TYR A 701 20.83 5.74 12.35
CA TYR A 701 21.61 4.82 11.51
C TYR A 701 23.04 4.56 12.03
N ALA A 702 23.45 5.17 13.14
CA ALA A 702 24.75 4.94 13.78
C ALA A 702 24.69 3.85 14.88
N GLY A 703 25.75 3.05 15.04
CA GLY A 703 25.88 2.08 16.15
C GLY A 703 25.99 0.59 15.81
N GLY A 704 26.58 0.23 14.67
CA GLY A 704 26.78 -1.17 14.25
C GLY A 704 25.72 -1.67 13.27
N LEU A 705 25.81 -2.96 12.89
CA LEU A 705 25.00 -3.63 11.86
C LEU A 705 23.49 -3.58 12.18
N HIS A 706 22.86 -2.44 11.93
CA HIS A 706 21.42 -2.24 12.08
C HIS A 706 20.70 -2.95 10.95
N THR A 707 19.97 -4.02 11.28
CA THR A 707 18.72 -4.37 10.61
C THR A 707 17.74 -3.26 10.96
N THR A 708 17.21 -2.54 9.96
CA THR A 708 16.12 -1.54 10.08
C THR A 708 15.31 -1.69 11.40
N PRO A 709 15.72 -1.01 12.50
CA PRO A 709 15.19 -1.32 13.82
C PRO A 709 13.84 -0.65 14.05
N ASP A 710 12.91 -1.37 14.68
CA ASP A 710 11.73 -0.89 15.42
C ASP A 710 10.61 -0.13 14.66
N MET A 711 10.78 0.24 13.39
CA MET A 711 9.69 0.92 12.65
C MET A 711 8.52 0.00 12.30
N TYR A 712 8.79 -1.28 12.06
CA TYR A 712 7.75 -2.29 11.83
C TYR A 712 6.98 -2.68 13.11
N ASP A 713 7.58 -2.50 14.30
CA ASP A 713 7.06 -2.92 15.61
C ASP A 713 5.97 -1.97 16.16
N ARG A 714 5.95 -0.70 15.71
CA ARG A 714 4.91 0.24 16.18
C ARG A 714 3.51 -0.05 15.65
N ARG A 715 3.36 -0.94 14.67
CA ARG A 715 2.07 -1.38 14.12
C ARG A 715 1.21 -2.11 15.17
N ASP A 716 1.83 -2.72 16.18
CA ASP A 716 1.16 -3.57 17.17
C ASP A 716 0.78 -2.88 18.49
N ASN A 717 1.28 -1.66 18.76
CA ASN A 717 0.93 -0.93 19.99
C ASN A 717 -0.55 -0.48 20.02
N THR A 718 -1.28 -0.63 18.91
CA THR A 718 -2.72 -0.35 18.80
C THR A 718 -3.58 -1.61 18.66
N ILE A 719 -2.96 -2.81 18.55
CA ILE A 719 -3.68 -4.06 18.79
C ILE A 719 -3.91 -4.12 20.30
N ASN A 720 -5.04 -3.58 20.73
CA ASN A 720 -5.58 -3.82 22.07
C ASN A 720 -5.82 -5.33 22.22
N ILE A 721 -4.79 -6.06 22.63
CA ILE A 721 -4.97 -7.37 23.25
C ILE A 721 -5.59 -7.08 24.62
N LYS A 722 -6.92 -7.16 24.67
CA LYS A 722 -7.66 -7.38 25.90
C LYS A 722 -8.11 -8.82 25.97
#